data_AF-A0A1I0VIE5-F1
#
_entry.id   AF-A0A1I0VIE5-F1
#
_cell.length_a   1.000
_cell.length_b   1.000
_cell.length_c   1.000
_cell.angle_alpha   90.00
_cell.angle_beta   90.00
_cell.angle_gamma   90.00
#
_symmetry.space_group_name_H-M   'P 1'
#
loop_
_entity.id
_entity.type
_entity.pdbx_description
1 polymer ?
#
loop_
_entity_poly.entity_id
_entity_poly.type
_entity_poly.pdbx_seq_one_letter_code
_entity_poly.pdbx_strand_id
1 'polypeptide(L)'
;MSQIISTYPIFEGSQVLTSTQLNQLSAYLDQQGRLTRSKLIGIGVVCGMQVQPFPQGLQISKGLGITSEGFLIQSGTFNATHYRPYSLPEGVDYKPFKDVDHEVSLFELLTEIPKDSTGVKKLNNPANFLDNKYVLIFLEIFDKDLKSCLGNACDDRGQDRLLTIRRLVVNETDLDKILTKSSNVRTPFPAGIELKEFYVKKPFFYPNNPESNEYSAFVKHYQKTTSEILNDDFFKALETSYEIFQPILSKSYGFANPLGNASLSAKISKIKSLLVADPSEIRGVQYLWDFAKELVKGYMEFRASALELWYTCPADSSLFPLHLMLGRAKTDSETQAQFLKYRHGFIQPPIFNLQKLLVETCIQRHRRMILLIEKLETGILEKAESDKFPIKITPSIEKQGLLGNRALPYYYDIKSKSTVSNWFSLEKSWIDPGNFQLVSDQRNGVQAYDNQPDVEATEAKSILETPLFYDLEGFPFFRIEGHLNKPLNATLSHLKKLILQFNLPIHVEILHLGETTESEFIDDCGWNDLQEEYAFQRYFMLGMILELKQLFDYVTEYANEIEEEDVTSNEFYIKASEVLKLLLDMSNALPECLNDLNWAVFQNTYKKLLQYLIDFALLESGLLQKIEADPEKEKELDFYNGILMRLSPILYRVLDLFFFTKLQRIYTSYENRIQLLAQSNQFANYLKQHNGLSHEAGVLRAGTFFLIHDPKQERIIGDFSLPYYCCDCTPCLEACGEQSFSLPPFARPDYAVAYTEKTIKLEITLNDALVSGRTYDVLAVGSSSVQNGKVEKDPETNIFRYTSAPGFTGVDSFQYVLRDRKTNQSDQGKVSILVKGAQGCYSIEVLTCWGIDRVRETLNIRQIEASNEPDSRAIELLLESLRKSKGFSSEEIRSNVLEEEDARMQLLSCLGIATDQMTYEQQEQAILDHQGKNCGAIVTPGCTSMAVSGKVRNVAGAELSKVKVTVIGSDIVTFTDGSGNYGIQFQSPGQTLLFQFDGFENQEVEICSQAVANVTMVPSVQPAKECYSINIISSWREDFIRAVAKDRKLAKPSGNLPEVITTLLESLRSTAGFTSTELRETTVKNVDLQKMILESVGINVGGLTPEQFANAIEEYQRLNCGARLIVGRVTADILTADEIKVILDSNRVSYLATADKTVLEETYKAAIPDSGLTEKDLTLLKKDTLTTILEKNSTSFNRNDTKKVLIDKILGK
;
A
#
# COMPACT_ATOMS: atom_id res chain seq x y z
N MET A 1 67.06 -16.46 42.75
CA MET A 1 67.92 -15.27 42.54
C MET A 1 67.03 -14.04 42.48
N SER A 2 67.00 -13.19 43.52
CA SER A 2 66.06 -12.05 43.63
C SER A 2 66.68 -10.66 43.43
N GLN A 3 68.01 -10.58 43.23
CA GLN A 3 68.73 -9.34 42.93
C GLN A 3 69.55 -9.50 41.65
N ILE A 4 69.42 -8.53 40.73
CA ILE A 4 70.24 -8.46 39.51
C ILE A 4 71.67 -8.09 39.93
N ILE A 5 72.64 -8.86 39.44
CA ILE A 5 74.06 -8.59 39.66
C ILE A 5 74.41 -7.25 38.99
N SER A 6 74.82 -6.26 39.79
CA SER A 6 75.12 -4.89 39.32
C SER A 6 76.60 -4.64 39.06
N THR A 7 77.44 -5.67 39.19
CA THR A 7 78.89 -5.58 38.95
C THR A 7 79.47 -6.92 38.49
N TYR A 8 80.44 -6.89 37.59
CA TYR A 8 81.24 -8.06 37.23
C TYR A 8 82.69 -7.69 36.91
N PRO A 9 83.66 -8.60 37.14
CA PRO A 9 85.07 -8.30 36.95
C PRO A 9 85.46 -8.30 35.46
N ILE A 10 86.37 -7.40 35.11
CA ILE A 10 87.15 -7.40 33.87
C ILE A 10 88.54 -7.93 34.23
N PHE A 11 88.91 -9.07 33.64
CA PHE A 11 90.16 -9.76 33.96
C PHE A 11 91.36 -9.03 33.32
N GLU A 12 92.46 -8.83 34.07
CA GLU A 12 93.74 -8.32 33.55
C GLU A 12 94.82 -9.42 33.55
N GLY A 13 95.92 -9.24 32.82
CA GLY A 13 96.88 -10.32 32.53
C GLY A 13 97.75 -10.70 33.73
N SER A 14 97.70 -11.98 34.16
CA SER A 14 98.71 -12.77 34.93
C SER A 14 98.16 -14.16 35.35
N GLN A 15 97.26 -14.77 34.56
CA GLN A 15 96.56 -16.03 34.90
C GLN A 15 96.86 -17.14 33.86
N VAL A 16 96.66 -18.42 34.21
CA VAL A 16 96.88 -19.59 33.31
C VAL A 16 95.91 -19.59 32.13
N LEU A 17 94.65 -19.20 32.35
CA LEU A 17 93.74 -18.75 31.30
C LEU A 17 94.06 -17.29 30.99
N THR A 18 94.21 -16.92 29.72
CA THR A 18 94.53 -15.53 29.40
C THR A 18 93.33 -14.63 29.71
N SER A 19 93.58 -13.40 30.17
CA SER A 19 92.53 -12.40 30.39
C SER A 19 91.67 -12.19 29.14
N THR A 20 92.26 -12.28 27.95
CA THR A 20 91.56 -12.27 26.67
C THR A 20 90.53 -13.40 26.57
N GLN A 21 90.89 -14.64 26.91
CA GLN A 21 89.98 -15.79 26.84
C GLN A 21 88.79 -15.66 27.81
N LEU A 22 89.04 -15.23 29.05
CA LEU A 22 88.00 -15.07 30.07
C LEU A 22 87.05 -13.90 29.76
N ASN A 23 87.60 -12.74 29.37
CA ASN A 23 86.80 -11.59 28.96
C ASN A 23 86.02 -11.89 27.68
N GLN A 24 86.59 -12.64 26.73
CA GLN A 24 85.88 -13.06 25.51
C GLN A 24 84.72 -14.01 25.83
N LEU A 25 84.89 -14.97 26.74
CA LEU A 25 83.80 -15.85 27.18
C LEU A 25 82.69 -15.05 27.87
N SER A 26 83.05 -14.15 28.79
CA SER A 26 82.10 -13.26 29.47
C SER A 26 81.34 -12.37 28.47
N ALA A 27 82.06 -11.74 27.55
CA ALA A 27 81.48 -10.91 26.49
C ALA A 27 80.57 -11.71 25.57
N TYR A 28 80.96 -12.94 25.19
CA TYR A 28 80.11 -13.82 24.37
C TYR A 28 78.80 -14.17 25.10
N LEU A 29 78.87 -14.60 26.37
CA LEU A 29 77.69 -14.96 27.15
C LEU A 29 76.77 -13.75 27.40
N ASP A 30 77.34 -12.58 27.74
CA ASP A 30 76.58 -11.34 27.90
C ASP A 30 75.91 -10.93 26.58
N GLN A 31 76.66 -10.94 25.48
CA GLN A 31 76.14 -10.61 24.16
C GLN A 31 75.01 -11.56 23.75
N GLN A 32 75.16 -12.88 23.91
CA GLN A 32 74.10 -13.84 23.61
C GLN A 32 72.85 -13.62 24.47
N GLY A 33 73.02 -13.35 25.77
CA GLY A 33 71.90 -13.06 26.68
C GLY A 33 71.17 -11.77 26.31
N ARG A 34 71.91 -10.72 25.94
CA ARG A 34 71.37 -9.43 25.50
C ARG A 34 70.66 -9.53 24.15
N LEU A 35 71.27 -10.17 23.16
CA LEU A 35 70.66 -10.40 21.85
C LEU A 35 69.40 -11.27 21.98
N THR A 36 69.39 -12.28 22.85
CA THR A 36 68.18 -13.06 23.13
C THR A 36 67.05 -12.15 23.63
N ARG A 37 67.31 -11.25 24.57
CA ARG A 37 66.29 -10.30 25.05
C ARG A 37 65.82 -9.34 23.96
N SER A 38 66.74 -8.59 23.32
CA SER A 38 66.35 -7.56 22.37
C SER A 38 65.82 -8.10 21.04
N LYS A 39 66.28 -9.27 20.58
CA LYS A 39 65.90 -9.85 19.28
C LYS A 39 64.78 -10.88 19.38
N LEU A 40 64.65 -11.60 20.50
CA LEU A 40 63.68 -12.69 20.66
C LEU A 40 62.62 -12.46 21.74
N ILE A 41 62.78 -11.49 22.66
CA ILE A 41 61.80 -11.22 23.73
C ILE A 41 61.10 -9.87 23.54
N GLY A 42 61.82 -8.81 23.18
CA GLY A 42 61.27 -7.47 22.94
C GLY A 42 62.09 -6.36 23.59
N ILE A 43 61.74 -5.10 23.29
CA ILE A 43 62.40 -3.89 23.81
C ILE A 43 61.36 -2.87 24.28
N GLY A 44 61.73 -1.97 25.20
CA GLY A 44 60.87 -0.95 25.79
C GLY A 44 60.39 -1.28 27.21
N VAL A 45 59.44 -0.50 27.73
CA VAL A 45 58.87 -0.68 29.09
C VAL A 45 57.86 -1.83 29.08
N VAL A 46 58.21 -2.97 29.68
CA VAL A 46 57.41 -4.20 29.73
C VAL A 46 56.17 -4.03 30.60
N CYS A 47 56.34 -3.52 31.83
CA CYS A 47 55.26 -3.25 32.76
C CYS A 47 55.69 -2.24 33.83
N GLY A 48 54.72 -1.54 34.44
CA GLY A 48 55.00 -0.53 35.46
C GLY A 48 55.81 0.66 34.92
N MET A 49 56.78 1.15 35.71
CA MET A 49 57.55 2.36 35.40
C MET A 49 56.65 3.53 34.98
N GLN A 50 55.52 3.68 35.67
CA GLN A 50 54.60 4.78 35.46
C GLN A 50 55.06 5.96 36.32
N VAL A 51 55.07 7.14 35.71
CA VAL A 51 55.28 8.40 36.42
C VAL A 51 53.96 8.81 37.05
N GLN A 52 53.98 9.13 38.34
CA GLN A 52 52.79 9.50 39.10
C GLN A 52 53.10 10.71 40.00
N PRO A 53 52.11 11.58 40.26
CA PRO A 53 52.25 12.64 41.26
C PRO A 53 52.59 12.06 42.64
N PHE A 54 53.50 12.73 43.37
CA PHE A 54 53.88 12.37 44.74
C PHE A 54 54.00 13.65 45.59
N PRO A 55 53.64 13.66 46.90
CA PRO A 55 53.72 14.86 47.72
C PRO A 55 55.11 15.52 47.66
N GLN A 56 55.16 16.77 47.21
CA GLN A 56 56.39 17.57 47.03
C GLN A 56 57.45 16.91 46.12
N GLY A 57 57.05 16.02 45.20
CA GLY A 57 57.97 15.25 44.37
C GLY A 57 57.28 14.50 43.23
N LEU A 58 57.90 13.41 42.76
CA LEU A 58 57.32 12.52 41.76
C LEU A 58 57.61 11.06 42.11
N GLN A 59 56.69 10.15 41.81
CA GLN A 59 56.87 8.71 42.01
C GLN A 59 57.03 7.99 40.68
N ILE A 60 57.96 7.05 40.62
CA ILE A 60 58.06 6.06 39.54
C ILE A 60 57.62 4.72 40.11
N SER A 61 56.58 4.11 39.53
CA SER A 61 56.07 2.82 40.00
C SER A 61 57.08 1.68 39.80
N LYS A 62 56.99 0.64 40.63
CA LYS A 62 57.72 -0.62 40.39
C LYS A 62 57.43 -1.14 38.98
N GLY A 63 58.46 -1.59 38.27
CA GLY A 63 58.31 -2.07 36.90
C GLY A 63 59.59 -2.67 36.30
N LEU A 64 59.45 -3.07 35.04
CA LEU A 64 60.47 -3.77 34.26
C LEU A 64 60.54 -3.19 32.84
N GLY A 65 61.73 -3.09 32.28
CA GLY A 65 61.94 -2.70 30.89
C GLY A 65 63.20 -3.31 30.31
N ILE A 66 63.29 -3.34 28.98
CA ILE A 66 64.44 -3.87 28.23
C ILE A 66 64.93 -2.78 27.28
N THR A 67 66.21 -2.42 27.32
CA THR A 67 66.77 -1.44 26.37
C THR A 67 66.94 -2.03 24.98
N SER A 68 67.13 -1.21 23.95
CA SER A 68 67.32 -1.71 22.57
C SER A 68 68.58 -2.57 22.40
N GLU A 69 69.56 -2.37 23.28
CA GLU A 69 70.79 -3.16 23.34
C GLU A 69 70.64 -4.44 24.20
N GLY A 70 69.46 -4.70 24.76
CA GLY A 70 69.12 -5.94 25.46
C GLY A 70 69.43 -5.94 26.96
N PHE A 71 69.65 -4.78 27.58
CA PHE A 71 69.82 -4.68 29.03
C PHE A 71 68.48 -4.73 29.75
N LEU A 72 68.40 -5.51 30.83
CA LEU A 72 67.22 -5.60 31.67
C LEU A 72 67.28 -4.51 32.75
N ILE A 73 66.29 -3.62 32.76
CA ILE A 73 66.13 -2.59 33.77
C ILE A 73 64.98 -2.99 34.68
N GLN A 74 65.30 -3.29 35.94
CA GLN A 74 64.32 -3.53 36.99
C GLN A 74 64.34 -2.36 37.96
N SER A 75 63.19 -1.69 38.14
CA SER A 75 63.05 -0.62 39.12
C SER A 75 62.00 -0.98 40.16
N GLY A 76 62.33 -0.81 41.44
CA GLY A 76 61.33 -0.73 42.51
C GLY A 76 60.54 0.58 42.44
N THR A 77 59.57 0.74 43.34
CA THR A 77 58.91 2.04 43.55
C THR A 77 59.94 3.06 44.01
N PHE A 78 60.02 4.19 43.31
CA PHE A 78 61.01 5.23 43.55
C PHE A 78 60.32 6.58 43.78
N ASN A 79 60.43 7.12 44.99
CA ASN A 79 59.80 8.38 45.38
C ASN A 79 60.86 9.49 45.36
N ALA A 80 60.93 10.24 44.27
CA ALA A 80 61.86 11.34 44.15
C ALA A 80 61.33 12.57 44.89
N THR A 81 62.18 13.20 45.70
CA THR A 81 61.88 14.46 46.42
C THR A 81 62.91 15.56 46.11
N HIS A 82 64.10 15.18 45.66
CA HIS A 82 65.21 16.08 45.35
C HIS A 82 65.77 15.80 43.95
N TYR A 83 66.57 16.73 43.44
CA TYR A 83 67.32 16.57 42.19
C TYR A 83 68.69 17.25 42.27
N ARG A 84 69.64 16.83 41.41
CA ARG A 84 70.93 17.51 41.19
C ARG A 84 71.31 17.50 39.71
N PRO A 85 72.14 18.44 39.22
CA PRO A 85 72.71 18.36 37.88
C PRO A 85 73.48 17.04 37.70
N TYR A 86 73.37 16.43 36.52
CA TYR A 86 74.05 15.19 36.16
C TYR A 86 74.87 15.37 34.89
N SER A 87 76.11 14.87 34.92
CA SER A 87 77.00 14.77 33.77
C SER A 87 77.59 13.36 33.72
N LEU A 88 77.90 12.89 32.50
CA LEU A 88 78.56 11.60 32.33
C LEU A 88 79.91 11.58 33.08
N PRO A 89 80.21 10.52 33.85
CA PRO A 89 81.53 10.35 34.46
C PRO A 89 82.65 10.31 33.43
N GLU A 90 83.87 10.67 33.85
CA GLU A 90 85.06 10.53 33.00
C GLU A 90 85.24 9.06 32.57
N GLY A 91 85.43 8.83 31.26
CA GLY A 91 85.54 7.49 30.67
C GLY A 91 84.21 6.84 30.25
N VAL A 92 83.05 7.46 30.54
CA VAL A 92 81.74 6.99 30.05
C VAL A 92 81.35 7.74 28.78
N ASP A 93 81.19 7.02 27.67
CA ASP A 93 80.68 7.57 26.40
C ASP A 93 79.23 7.14 26.17
N TYR A 94 78.35 8.12 25.96
CA TYR A 94 76.97 7.88 25.53
C TYR A 94 76.49 8.98 24.59
N LYS A 95 76.64 8.71 23.29
CA LYS A 95 76.33 9.65 22.19
C LYS A 95 74.98 10.37 22.28
N PRO A 96 73.87 9.73 22.71
CA PRO A 96 72.61 10.46 22.87
C PRO A 96 72.64 11.58 23.91
N PHE A 97 73.56 11.56 24.88
CA PHE A 97 73.70 12.61 25.89
C PHE A 97 74.88 13.56 25.62
N LYS A 98 75.98 13.06 25.05
CA LYS A 98 77.15 13.87 24.74
C LYS A 98 77.85 13.38 23.48
N ASP A 99 78.04 14.27 22.51
CA ASP A 99 78.80 14.08 21.26
C ASP A 99 79.56 15.41 20.95
N VAL A 100 80.46 15.42 19.97
CA VAL A 100 81.35 16.57 19.67
C VAL A 100 80.61 17.90 19.53
N ASP A 101 79.39 17.87 18.96
CA ASP A 101 78.51 19.04 18.75
C ASP A 101 77.15 18.90 19.49
N HIS A 102 77.07 18.04 20.51
CA HIS A 102 75.82 17.64 21.14
C HIS A 102 75.97 17.57 22.66
N GLU A 103 75.36 18.49 23.41
CA GLU A 103 75.33 18.42 24.87
C GLU A 103 73.91 18.75 25.38
N VAL A 104 73.41 17.92 26.31
CA VAL A 104 72.07 18.03 26.89
C VAL A 104 72.13 18.27 28.40
N SER A 105 71.17 19.02 28.93
CA SER A 105 71.08 19.28 30.38
C SER A 105 70.26 18.20 31.08
N LEU A 106 70.93 17.38 31.89
CA LEU A 106 70.33 16.28 32.65
C LEU A 106 70.35 16.57 34.14
N PHE A 107 69.32 16.09 34.85
CA PHE A 107 69.25 16.17 36.31
C PHE A 107 68.91 14.80 36.89
N GLU A 108 69.69 14.33 37.85
CA GLU A 108 69.42 13.09 38.57
C GLU A 108 68.37 13.32 39.67
N LEU A 109 67.36 12.46 39.70
CA LEU A 109 66.33 12.40 40.72
C LEU A 109 66.82 11.62 41.95
N LEU A 110 66.50 12.12 43.14
CA LEU A 110 66.98 11.60 44.42
C LEU A 110 65.83 11.43 45.41
N THR A 111 65.86 10.36 46.21
CA THR A 111 64.89 10.07 47.27
C THR A 111 65.17 10.89 48.54
N GLU A 112 66.44 11.22 48.78
CA GLU A 112 66.94 11.94 49.95
C GLU A 112 68.19 12.76 49.58
N ILE A 113 68.70 13.56 50.53
CA ILE A 113 69.92 14.36 50.32
C ILE A 113 71.15 13.46 50.53
N PRO A 114 72.00 13.24 49.50
CA PRO A 114 73.21 12.42 49.62
C PRO A 114 74.28 13.12 50.48
N LYS A 115 75.27 12.34 50.95
CA LYS A 115 76.42 12.85 51.75
C LYS A 115 77.19 13.97 51.05
N ASP A 116 77.26 13.92 49.73
CA ASP A 116 77.74 15.02 48.89
C ASP A 116 76.53 15.85 48.43
N SER A 117 76.25 16.95 49.13
CA SER A 117 75.10 17.80 48.88
C SER A 117 75.32 18.85 47.78
N THR A 118 76.43 18.78 47.04
CA THR A 118 76.78 19.77 46.03
C THR A 118 75.72 19.82 44.93
N GLY A 119 75.07 20.97 44.75
CA GLY A 119 74.07 21.19 43.70
C GLY A 119 72.69 20.55 43.92
N VAL A 120 72.42 19.95 45.08
CA VAL A 120 71.14 19.28 45.39
C VAL A 120 70.03 20.29 45.72
N LYS A 121 68.87 20.17 45.07
CA LYS A 121 67.67 21.02 45.27
C LYS A 121 66.42 20.16 45.46
N LYS A 122 65.37 20.70 46.10
CA LYS A 122 64.05 20.04 46.18
C LYS A 122 63.34 20.11 44.84
N LEU A 123 62.57 19.08 44.46
CA LEU A 123 61.83 19.05 43.20
C LEU A 123 60.77 20.14 43.06
N ASN A 124 60.27 20.67 44.17
CA ASN A 124 59.34 21.79 44.21
C ASN A 124 60.04 23.16 44.33
N ASN A 125 61.37 23.24 44.17
CA ASN A 125 62.12 24.49 44.22
C ASN A 125 63.12 24.59 43.05
N PRO A 126 62.80 25.37 41.99
CA PRO A 126 61.60 26.20 41.84
C PRO A 126 60.32 25.37 41.63
N ALA A 127 59.15 25.90 41.99
CA ALA A 127 57.87 25.17 41.98
C ALA A 127 57.47 24.63 40.58
N ASN A 128 57.91 25.30 39.52
CA ASN A 128 57.67 24.95 38.13
C ASN A 128 58.76 24.06 37.51
N PHE A 129 59.71 23.55 38.30
CA PHE A 129 60.84 22.78 37.78
C PHE A 129 60.39 21.58 36.91
N LEU A 130 59.30 20.90 37.28
CA LEU A 130 58.77 19.73 36.58
C LEU A 130 57.83 20.03 35.40
N ASP A 131 57.42 21.29 35.18
CA ASP A 131 56.35 21.64 34.23
C ASP A 131 56.66 21.22 32.79
N ASN A 132 57.93 21.36 32.39
CA ASN A 132 58.44 21.01 31.07
C ASN A 132 59.55 19.95 31.17
N LYS A 133 59.37 18.93 32.02
CA LYS A 133 60.33 17.86 32.22
C LYS A 133 59.77 16.50 31.87
N TYR A 134 60.66 15.65 31.37
CA TYR A 134 60.39 14.27 31.01
C TYR A 134 61.34 13.36 31.78
N VAL A 135 60.83 12.20 32.19
CA VAL A 135 61.56 11.25 33.03
C VAL A 135 62.18 10.18 32.14
N LEU A 136 63.45 9.88 32.36
CA LEU A 136 64.13 8.75 31.74
C LEU A 136 64.95 7.96 32.76
N ILE A 137 65.06 6.66 32.54
CA ILE A 137 65.97 5.79 33.29
C ILE A 137 67.17 5.52 32.40
N PHE A 138 68.38 5.79 32.89
CA PHE A 138 69.64 5.53 32.19
C PHE A 138 70.42 4.45 32.94
N LEU A 139 70.91 3.45 32.21
CA LEU A 139 71.85 2.45 32.70
C LEU A 139 73.26 2.95 32.45
N GLU A 140 73.87 3.53 33.48
CA GLU A 140 75.25 3.98 33.48
C GLU A 140 76.17 2.76 33.63
N ILE A 141 77.03 2.53 32.63
CA ILE A 141 78.06 1.50 32.66
C ILE A 141 79.39 2.21 32.90
N PHE A 142 80.05 1.89 34.01
CA PHE A 142 81.30 2.54 34.41
C PHE A 142 82.32 1.48 34.83
N ASP A 143 83.50 1.51 34.23
CA ASP A 143 84.59 0.59 34.57
C ASP A 143 85.45 1.24 35.67
N LYS A 144 85.40 0.68 36.86
CA LYS A 144 86.13 1.15 38.04
C LYS A 144 87.43 0.38 38.20
N ASP A 145 88.56 1.09 38.12
CA ASP A 145 89.86 0.51 38.43
C ASP A 145 89.96 0.15 39.92
N LEU A 146 90.37 -1.08 40.24
CA LEU A 146 90.54 -1.58 41.60
C LEU A 146 91.92 -1.27 42.18
N LYS A 147 92.80 -0.58 41.44
CA LYS A 147 94.11 -0.12 41.93
C LYS A 147 93.98 0.72 43.20
N SER A 148 94.10 0.07 44.35
CA SER A 148 94.42 0.70 45.63
C SER A 148 95.85 0.31 45.99
N CYS A 149 96.84 0.95 45.36
CA CYS A 149 98.23 0.71 45.76
C CYS A 149 98.51 1.47 47.07
N LEU A 150 98.24 0.84 48.20
CA LEU A 150 98.79 1.23 49.50
C LEU A 150 99.98 0.30 49.83
N GLY A 151 101.10 0.47 49.12
CA GLY A 151 102.37 -0.25 49.36
C GLY A 151 103.07 -0.80 48.11
N ASN A 152 104.24 -1.43 48.31
CA ASN A 152 105.16 -1.91 47.26
C ASN A 152 104.77 -3.27 46.61
N ALA A 153 103.64 -3.87 46.96
CA ALA A 153 103.08 -5.05 46.30
C ALA A 153 101.66 -4.70 45.85
N CYS A 154 101.46 -4.55 44.53
CA CYS A 154 100.18 -4.19 43.93
C CYS A 154 99.69 -5.39 43.10
N ASP A 155 99.10 -6.36 43.81
CA ASP A 155 98.62 -7.65 43.28
C ASP A 155 97.14 -7.59 42.83
N ASP A 156 96.42 -6.51 43.16
CA ASP A 156 95.03 -6.26 42.72
C ASP A 156 95.01 -5.56 41.36
N ARG A 157 95.28 -6.33 40.30
CA ARG A 157 95.18 -5.88 38.90
C ARG A 157 93.87 -6.37 38.29
N GLY A 158 92.83 -5.56 38.45
CA GLY A 158 91.51 -5.83 37.91
C GLY A 158 90.68 -4.55 37.82
N GLN A 159 89.66 -4.57 36.97
CA GLN A 159 88.64 -3.53 36.92
C GLN A 159 87.28 -4.17 37.19
N ASP A 160 86.40 -3.46 37.88
CA ASP A 160 85.01 -3.86 38.02
C ASP A 160 84.15 -3.04 37.08
N ARG A 161 83.38 -3.71 36.22
CA ARG A 161 82.31 -3.05 35.48
C ARG A 161 81.11 -2.87 36.38
N LEU A 162 80.72 -1.63 36.62
CA LEU A 162 79.57 -1.25 37.42
C LEU A 162 78.39 -0.89 36.52
N LEU A 163 77.22 -1.43 36.84
CA LEU A 163 75.96 -1.19 36.14
C LEU A 163 75.01 -0.43 37.09
N THR A 164 74.85 0.87 36.89
CA THR A 164 74.10 1.75 37.80
C THR A 164 72.85 2.31 37.13
N ILE A 165 71.68 2.15 37.77
CA ILE A 165 70.42 2.70 37.28
C ILE A 165 70.25 4.16 37.77
N ARG A 166 70.42 5.12 36.87
CA ARG A 166 70.17 6.55 37.08
C ARG A 166 68.75 6.91 36.69
N ARG A 167 68.03 7.65 37.54
CA ARG A 167 66.71 8.22 37.23
C ARG A 167 66.93 9.68 36.91
N LEU A 168 66.75 10.07 35.66
CA LEU A 168 67.07 11.41 35.18
C LEU A 168 65.80 12.14 34.73
N VAL A 169 65.86 13.47 34.76
CA VAL A 169 64.90 14.36 34.11
C VAL A 169 65.59 15.32 33.16
N VAL A 170 64.90 15.61 32.06
CA VAL A 170 65.39 16.44 30.94
C VAL A 170 64.26 17.33 30.44
N ASN A 171 64.56 18.51 29.89
CA ASN A 171 63.52 19.35 29.28
C ASN A 171 63.13 18.83 27.88
N GLU A 172 62.03 19.34 27.31
CA GLU A 172 61.56 18.90 25.98
C GLU A 172 62.59 19.13 24.86
N THR A 173 63.21 20.31 24.82
CA THR A 173 64.17 20.70 23.77
C THR A 173 65.42 19.82 23.76
N ASP A 174 65.95 19.49 24.93
CA ASP A 174 67.10 18.60 25.08
C ASP A 174 66.69 17.13 24.90
N LEU A 175 65.46 16.74 25.22
CA LEU A 175 64.95 15.41 24.89
C LEU A 175 64.79 15.23 23.36
N ASP A 176 64.37 16.27 22.65
CA ASP A 176 64.35 16.28 21.19
C ASP A 176 65.75 16.14 20.59
N LYS A 177 66.77 16.76 21.21
CA LYS A 177 68.17 16.52 20.86
C LYS A 177 68.55 15.06 21.08
N ILE A 178 68.23 14.46 22.23
CA ILE A 178 68.46 13.02 22.50
C ILE A 178 67.86 12.17 21.37
N LEU A 179 66.64 12.49 20.91
CA LEU A 179 65.94 11.81 19.80
C LEU A 179 66.53 12.06 18.39
N THR A 180 67.60 12.84 18.25
CA THR A 180 68.37 12.93 16.98
C THR A 180 69.44 11.85 16.86
N LYS A 181 69.88 11.30 18.00
CA LYS A 181 70.93 10.26 18.11
C LYS A 181 70.39 8.95 18.71
N SER A 182 69.11 8.94 19.04
CA SER A 182 68.31 7.83 19.53
C SER A 182 66.91 7.96 18.91
N SER A 183 66.01 6.99 19.07
CA SER A 183 64.64 7.13 18.61
C SER A 183 63.73 6.29 19.49
N ASN A 184 62.52 6.79 19.73
CA ASN A 184 61.43 5.93 20.17
C ASN A 184 61.13 4.91 19.06
N VAL A 185 60.55 3.77 19.43
CA VAL A 185 60.13 2.81 18.43
C VAL A 185 58.92 3.37 17.68
N ARG A 186 58.96 3.26 16.35
CA ARG A 186 57.89 3.74 15.46
C ARG A 186 57.19 2.54 14.84
N THR A 187 55.87 2.62 14.69
CA THR A 187 55.16 1.72 13.78
C THR A 187 55.76 1.85 12.36
N PRO A 188 55.82 0.77 11.55
CA PRO A 188 56.18 0.87 10.13
C PRO A 188 55.24 1.80 9.34
N PHE A 189 54.06 2.12 9.89
CA PHE A 189 53.00 2.89 9.24
C PHE A 189 52.60 4.13 10.06
N PRO A 190 53.51 5.07 10.34
CA PRO A 190 53.24 6.19 11.25
C PRO A 190 52.13 7.11 10.74
N ALA A 191 52.03 7.28 9.42
CA ALA A 191 50.94 8.03 8.78
C ALA A 191 49.56 7.39 8.99
N GLY A 192 49.49 6.10 9.36
CA GLY A 192 48.22 5.42 9.63
C GLY A 192 47.44 6.01 10.80
N ILE A 193 48.14 6.66 11.75
CA ILE A 193 47.52 7.33 12.89
C ILE A 193 46.66 8.53 12.45
N GLU A 194 46.99 9.15 11.32
CA GLU A 194 46.28 10.31 10.77
C GLU A 194 45.06 9.91 9.93
N LEU A 195 44.79 8.61 9.75
CA LEU A 195 43.60 8.14 9.04
C LEU A 195 42.32 8.54 9.78
N LYS A 196 41.49 9.33 9.09
CA LYS A 196 40.23 9.88 9.57
C LYS A 196 39.26 8.77 10.00
N GLU A 197 38.55 9.02 11.08
CA GLU A 197 37.40 8.22 11.53
C GLU A 197 36.10 8.70 10.88
N PHE A 198 35.21 7.76 10.57
CA PHE A 198 33.90 8.06 10.01
C PHE A 198 32.81 7.43 10.86
N TYR A 199 31.72 8.17 11.02
CA TYR A 199 30.58 7.79 11.82
C TYR A 199 29.33 7.83 10.94
N VAL A 200 28.51 6.79 11.03
CA VAL A 200 27.27 6.68 10.26
C VAL A 200 26.16 7.45 10.97
N LYS A 201 25.52 8.38 10.27
CA LYS A 201 24.29 9.01 10.73
C LYS A 201 23.07 8.14 10.41
N LYS A 202 22.14 8.07 11.36
CA LYS A 202 20.83 7.43 11.18
C LYS A 202 19.87 8.39 10.46
N PRO A 203 19.11 7.93 9.45
CA PRO A 203 17.99 8.68 8.90
C PRO A 203 16.86 8.71 9.93
N PHE A 204 16.49 9.91 10.38
CA PHE A 204 15.42 10.11 11.37
C PHE A 204 14.14 10.55 10.66
N PHE A 205 13.06 9.82 10.94
CA PHE A 205 11.73 10.12 10.42
C PHE A 205 10.90 10.84 11.48
N TYR A 206 10.25 11.93 11.08
CA TYR A 206 9.38 12.71 11.94
C TYR A 206 7.97 12.79 11.33
N PRO A 207 6.90 12.66 12.13
CA PRO A 207 5.51 12.61 11.64
C PRO A 207 5.13 13.73 10.67
N ASN A 208 5.55 14.95 10.95
CA ASN A 208 5.10 16.13 10.22
C ASN A 208 5.99 16.49 9.03
N ASN A 209 7.03 15.70 8.76
CA ASN A 209 7.95 15.97 7.67
C ASN A 209 7.55 15.19 6.39
N PRO A 210 7.91 15.69 5.20
CA PRO A 210 7.58 15.04 3.94
C PRO A 210 8.12 13.62 3.80
N GLU A 211 9.31 13.30 4.35
CA GLU A 211 9.91 11.96 4.25
C GLU A 211 9.09 10.84 4.93
N SER A 212 8.15 11.20 5.79
CA SER A 212 7.26 10.24 6.47
C SER A 212 5.89 10.10 5.78
N ASN A 213 5.64 10.86 4.71
CA ASN A 213 4.35 10.92 4.03
C ASN A 213 4.46 10.75 2.50
N GLU A 214 5.62 11.04 1.91
CA GLU A 214 5.80 11.06 0.46
C GLU A 214 6.96 10.17 0.03
N TYR A 215 6.71 9.28 -0.94
CA TYR A 215 7.73 8.38 -1.50
C TYR A 215 8.98 9.13 -1.99
N SER A 216 8.81 10.23 -2.73
CA SER A 216 9.95 10.97 -3.29
C SER A 216 10.83 11.60 -2.20
N ALA A 217 10.22 12.08 -1.11
CA ALA A 217 10.93 12.64 0.03
C ALA A 217 11.59 11.56 0.88
N PHE A 218 10.94 10.40 1.05
CA PHE A 218 11.51 9.21 1.70
C PHE A 218 12.83 8.79 1.03
N VAL A 219 12.83 8.66 -0.31
CA VAL A 219 14.05 8.30 -1.07
C VAL A 219 15.13 9.37 -0.93
N LYS A 220 14.77 10.65 -1.12
CA LYS A 220 15.71 11.78 -0.96
C LYS A 220 16.33 11.84 0.44
N HIS A 221 15.57 11.50 1.48
CA HIS A 221 16.06 11.50 2.86
C HIS A 221 17.17 10.46 3.07
N TYR A 222 16.97 9.23 2.57
CA TYR A 222 18.02 8.21 2.59
C TYR A 222 19.22 8.59 1.70
N GLN A 223 18.99 9.09 0.48
CA GLN A 223 20.04 9.55 -0.43
C GLN A 223 20.91 10.64 0.22
N LYS A 224 20.29 11.65 0.84
CA LYS A 224 20.98 12.72 1.55
C LYS A 224 21.83 12.17 2.69
N THR A 225 21.23 11.36 3.56
CA THR A 225 21.93 10.78 4.72
C THR A 225 23.11 9.92 4.28
N THR A 226 22.94 9.15 3.21
CA THR A 226 23.99 8.29 2.64
C THR A 226 25.10 9.11 1.97
N SER A 227 24.76 10.20 1.30
CA SER A 227 25.73 11.12 0.66
C SER A 227 26.61 11.84 1.67
N GLU A 228 26.08 12.19 2.84
CA GLU A 228 26.87 12.78 3.93
C GLU A 228 27.95 11.81 4.44
N ILE A 229 27.71 10.50 4.34
CA ILE A 229 28.63 9.43 4.76
C ILE A 229 29.63 9.10 3.65
N LEU A 230 29.14 8.77 2.44
CA LEU A 230 29.94 8.39 1.28
C LEU A 230 30.39 9.62 0.47
N ASN A 231 31.00 10.58 1.17
CA ASN A 231 31.52 11.81 0.58
C ASN A 231 32.94 11.62 0.01
N ASP A 232 33.48 12.65 -0.64
CA ASP A 232 34.81 12.59 -1.24
C ASP A 232 35.93 12.36 -0.22
N ASP A 233 35.80 12.87 1.01
CA ASP A 233 36.76 12.60 2.09
C ASP A 233 36.82 11.11 2.43
N PHE A 234 35.68 10.42 2.41
CA PHE A 234 35.62 8.98 2.69
C PHE A 234 36.36 8.18 1.62
N PHE A 235 36.06 8.41 0.34
CA PHE A 235 36.76 7.71 -0.75
C PHE A 235 38.26 8.05 -0.80
N LYS A 236 38.64 9.29 -0.49
CA LYS A 236 40.04 9.69 -0.34
C LYS A 236 40.72 8.95 0.81
N ALA A 237 40.05 8.79 1.95
CA ALA A 237 40.58 8.01 3.06
C ALA A 237 40.80 6.54 2.67
N LEU A 238 39.91 5.95 1.87
CA LEU A 238 40.11 4.60 1.32
C LEU A 238 41.37 4.54 0.44
N GLU A 239 41.57 5.53 -0.44
CA GLU A 239 42.74 5.61 -1.33
C GLU A 239 44.04 5.74 -0.53
N THR A 240 44.09 6.69 0.40
CA THR A 240 45.22 6.93 1.30
C THR A 240 45.52 5.71 2.18
N SER A 241 44.49 4.94 2.55
CA SER A 241 44.68 3.72 3.34
C SER A 241 45.53 2.66 2.61
N TYR A 242 45.33 2.50 1.29
CA TYR A 242 46.20 1.63 0.50
C TYR A 242 47.63 2.16 0.42
N GLU A 243 47.80 3.47 0.19
CA GLU A 243 49.12 4.09 0.04
C GLU A 243 49.98 3.92 1.30
N ILE A 244 49.39 4.15 2.48
CA ILE A 244 50.06 4.00 3.77
C ILE A 244 50.46 2.54 4.00
N PHE A 245 49.55 1.60 3.76
CA PHE A 245 49.76 0.18 4.04
C PHE A 245 50.25 -0.64 2.82
N GLN A 246 50.73 0.05 1.77
CA GLN A 246 51.24 -0.56 0.53
C GLN A 246 52.25 -1.69 0.78
N PRO A 247 53.18 -1.61 1.76
CA PRO A 247 54.15 -2.68 2.02
C PRO A 247 53.53 -4.05 2.32
N ILE A 248 52.32 -4.11 2.90
CA ILE A 248 51.62 -5.38 3.18
C ILE A 248 50.48 -5.66 2.19
N LEU A 249 49.91 -4.62 1.58
CA LEU A 249 48.77 -4.75 0.66
C LEU A 249 49.19 -5.02 -0.80
N SER A 250 50.33 -4.49 -1.24
CA SER A 250 50.74 -4.46 -2.65
C SER A 250 50.68 -5.82 -3.35
N LYS A 251 51.14 -6.89 -2.69
CA LYS A 251 51.08 -8.25 -3.24
C LYS A 251 49.65 -8.72 -3.55
N SER A 252 48.66 -8.29 -2.76
CA SER A 252 47.25 -8.67 -2.95
C SER A 252 46.60 -8.00 -4.16
N TYR A 253 47.19 -6.90 -4.66
CA TYR A 253 46.63 -6.03 -5.70
C TYR A 253 47.58 -5.80 -6.88
N GLY A 254 48.57 -6.67 -7.10
CA GLY A 254 49.49 -6.55 -8.22
C GLY A 254 50.33 -5.26 -8.18
N PHE A 255 50.65 -4.76 -6.98
CA PHE A 255 51.44 -3.55 -6.71
C PHE A 255 50.80 -2.23 -7.20
N ALA A 256 49.50 -2.21 -7.47
CA ALA A 256 48.74 -1.01 -7.83
C ALA A 256 47.61 -0.73 -6.81
N ASN A 257 47.26 0.54 -6.64
CA ASN A 257 46.14 0.92 -5.78
C ASN A 257 44.83 0.41 -6.40
N PRO A 258 44.05 -0.45 -5.70
CA PRO A 258 42.83 -1.02 -6.26
C PRO A 258 41.79 0.04 -6.63
N LEU A 259 41.79 1.21 -5.98
CA LEU A 259 40.83 2.29 -6.25
C LEU A 259 41.11 3.05 -7.55
N GLY A 260 42.33 2.94 -8.09
CA GLY A 260 42.68 3.43 -9.42
C GLY A 260 42.27 2.49 -10.56
N ASN A 261 41.71 1.31 -10.25
CA ASN A 261 41.21 0.39 -11.27
C ASN A 261 39.95 0.95 -11.94
N ALA A 262 39.94 0.99 -13.28
CA ALA A 262 38.83 1.56 -14.06
C ALA A 262 37.45 0.94 -13.75
N SER A 263 37.38 -0.38 -13.51
CA SER A 263 36.12 -1.05 -13.16
C SER A 263 35.60 -0.60 -11.80
N LEU A 264 36.50 -0.49 -10.80
CA LEU A 264 36.13 -0.05 -9.46
C LEU A 264 35.78 1.44 -9.44
N SER A 265 36.54 2.29 -10.16
CA SER A 265 36.21 3.72 -10.31
C SER A 265 34.86 3.91 -11.02
N ALA A 266 34.54 3.11 -12.04
CA ALA A 266 33.23 3.13 -12.68
C ALA A 266 32.10 2.72 -11.71
N LYS A 267 32.34 1.71 -10.87
CA LYS A 267 31.39 1.29 -9.84
C LYS A 267 31.17 2.39 -8.78
N ILE A 268 32.23 3.06 -8.32
CA ILE A 268 32.13 4.20 -7.39
C ILE A 268 31.33 5.34 -8.02
N SER A 269 31.62 5.69 -9.28
CA SER A 269 30.86 6.70 -10.03
C SER A 269 29.39 6.31 -10.16
N LYS A 270 29.10 5.03 -10.40
CA LYS A 270 27.73 4.51 -10.42
C LYS A 270 27.04 4.68 -9.06
N ILE A 271 27.68 4.29 -7.96
CA ILE A 271 27.16 4.49 -6.60
C ILE A 271 26.87 5.99 -6.35
N LYS A 272 27.80 6.89 -6.69
CA LYS A 272 27.60 8.35 -6.55
C LYS A 272 26.41 8.85 -7.39
N SER A 273 26.20 8.30 -8.58
CA SER A 273 25.04 8.65 -9.41
C SER A 273 23.71 8.24 -8.77
N LEU A 274 23.64 7.07 -8.13
CA LEU A 274 22.44 6.62 -7.40
C LEU A 274 22.11 7.51 -6.20
N LEU A 275 23.11 8.13 -5.57
CA LEU A 275 22.89 9.06 -4.46
C LEU A 275 22.22 10.37 -4.87
N VAL A 276 22.17 10.68 -6.17
CA VAL A 276 21.58 11.91 -6.71
C VAL A 276 20.56 11.67 -7.82
N ALA A 277 20.28 10.40 -8.16
CA ALA A 277 19.33 10.04 -9.20
C ALA A 277 17.90 10.36 -8.76
N ASP A 278 17.00 10.46 -9.75
CA ASP A 278 15.59 10.78 -9.50
C ASP A 278 14.95 9.69 -8.63
N PRO A 279 14.12 10.03 -7.63
CA PRO A 279 13.45 9.04 -6.77
C PRO A 279 12.65 7.97 -7.51
N SER A 280 12.17 8.26 -8.72
CA SER A 280 11.45 7.28 -9.55
C SER A 280 12.35 6.20 -10.15
N GLU A 281 13.67 6.45 -10.22
CA GLU A 281 14.69 5.56 -10.81
C GLU A 281 15.38 4.66 -9.77
N ILE A 282 15.02 4.76 -8.49
CA ILE A 282 15.64 3.99 -7.40
C ILE A 282 14.56 3.28 -6.61
N ARG A 283 14.73 1.97 -6.41
CA ARG A 283 13.81 1.11 -5.65
C ARG A 283 14.44 0.48 -4.41
N GLY A 284 15.78 0.47 -4.30
CA GLY A 284 16.52 -0.14 -3.19
C GLY A 284 17.27 0.86 -2.29
N VAL A 285 16.75 2.06 -2.07
CA VAL A 285 17.49 3.15 -1.40
C VAL A 285 17.93 2.79 0.04
N GLN A 286 17.13 2.00 0.76
CA GLN A 286 17.46 1.50 2.09
C GLN A 286 18.68 0.57 2.06
N TYR A 287 18.77 -0.32 1.08
CA TYR A 287 19.94 -1.17 0.87
C TYR A 287 21.19 -0.39 0.45
N LEU A 288 21.03 0.73 -0.25
CA LEU A 288 22.15 1.65 -0.53
C LEU A 288 22.70 2.29 0.76
N TRP A 289 21.83 2.61 1.72
CA TRP A 289 22.25 3.08 3.05
C TRP A 289 22.89 1.96 3.89
N ASP A 290 22.36 0.74 3.82
CA ASP A 290 22.96 -0.44 4.47
C ASP A 290 24.37 -0.74 3.93
N PHE A 291 24.55 -0.69 2.61
CA PHE A 291 25.86 -0.77 1.96
C PHE A 291 26.84 0.27 2.52
N ALA A 292 26.41 1.53 2.69
CA ALA A 292 27.25 2.57 3.24
C ALA A 292 27.66 2.28 4.69
N LYS A 293 26.73 1.79 5.52
CA LYS A 293 27.03 1.34 6.89
C LYS A 293 28.09 0.24 6.91
N GLU A 294 27.92 -0.77 6.05
CA GLU A 294 28.82 -1.92 5.98
C GLU A 294 30.20 -1.53 5.47
N LEU A 295 30.28 -0.63 4.49
CA LEU A 295 31.54 -0.12 3.97
C LEU A 295 32.31 0.71 5.01
N VAL A 296 31.63 1.60 5.74
CA VAL A 296 32.25 2.37 6.84
C VAL A 296 32.71 1.42 7.95
N LYS A 297 31.89 0.43 8.34
CA LYS A 297 32.28 -0.57 9.34
C LYS A 297 33.50 -1.38 8.88
N GLY A 298 33.53 -1.80 7.62
CA GLY A 298 34.67 -2.49 7.01
C GLY A 298 35.95 -1.66 7.05
N TYR A 299 35.87 -0.36 6.73
CA TYR A 299 36.99 0.57 6.83
C TYR A 299 37.46 0.77 8.29
N MET A 300 36.53 0.94 9.24
CA MET A 300 36.86 1.06 10.67
C MET A 300 37.54 -0.20 11.21
N GLU A 301 37.07 -1.40 10.84
CA GLU A 301 37.68 -2.67 11.23
C GLU A 301 39.07 -2.84 10.63
N PHE A 302 39.26 -2.46 9.36
CA PHE A 302 40.58 -2.43 8.73
C PHE A 302 41.51 -1.48 9.49
N ARG A 303 41.11 -0.21 9.67
CA ARG A 303 41.90 0.81 10.37
C ARG A 303 42.31 0.34 11.77
N ALA A 304 41.38 -0.23 12.54
CA ALA A 304 41.68 -0.76 13.87
C ALA A 304 42.78 -1.83 13.81
N SER A 305 42.63 -2.86 12.96
CA SER A 305 43.66 -3.90 12.82
C SER A 305 44.99 -3.39 12.26
N ALA A 306 44.95 -2.37 11.40
CA ALA A 306 46.13 -1.78 10.78
C ALA A 306 46.95 -0.95 11.79
N LEU A 307 46.27 -0.24 12.71
CA LEU A 307 46.90 0.49 13.81
C LEU A 307 47.53 -0.42 14.87
N GLU A 308 47.11 -1.67 14.96
CA GLU A 308 47.71 -2.68 15.86
C GLU A 308 49.05 -3.24 15.32
N LEU A 309 49.40 -2.98 14.05
CA LEU A 309 50.65 -3.45 13.45
C LEU A 309 51.87 -2.68 13.99
N TRP A 310 52.41 -3.18 15.10
CA TRP A 310 53.61 -2.69 15.77
C TRP A 310 54.68 -3.79 15.82
N TYR A 311 55.51 -3.88 14.79
CA TYR A 311 56.64 -4.81 14.78
C TYR A 311 57.88 -4.20 14.10
N THR A 312 59.06 -4.60 14.57
CA THR A 312 60.37 -4.26 13.98
C THR A 312 61.24 -5.50 13.92
N CYS A 313 61.76 -5.87 12.73
CA CYS A 313 62.57 -7.08 12.55
C CYS A 313 63.80 -6.82 11.66
N PRO A 314 65.04 -7.02 12.15
CA PRO A 314 65.39 -7.14 13.58
C PRO A 314 65.18 -5.80 14.31
N ALA A 315 64.97 -5.82 15.63
CA ALA A 315 64.92 -4.59 16.41
C ALA A 315 66.27 -3.85 16.34
N ASP A 316 66.29 -2.58 15.99
CA ASP A 316 67.52 -1.78 15.89
C ASP A 316 68.08 -1.48 17.29
N SER A 317 69.34 -1.85 17.54
CA SER A 317 69.98 -1.65 18.84
C SER A 317 70.31 -0.18 19.13
N SER A 318 70.32 0.68 18.11
CA SER A 318 70.62 2.12 18.23
C SER A 318 69.46 2.97 18.76
N LEU A 319 68.24 2.41 18.84
CA LEU A 319 67.03 3.14 19.22
C LEU A 319 67.14 3.79 20.60
N PHE A 320 67.40 3.02 21.65
CA PHE A 320 67.62 3.52 23.01
C PHE A 320 68.58 2.57 23.76
N PRO A 321 69.88 2.59 23.42
CA PRO A 321 70.81 1.52 23.81
C PRO A 321 70.87 1.28 25.32
N LEU A 322 70.92 2.36 26.11
CA LEU A 322 71.12 2.31 27.55
C LEU A 322 70.05 3.07 28.33
N HIS A 323 68.96 3.53 27.72
CA HIS A 323 67.93 4.31 28.42
C HIS A 323 66.49 3.90 28.11
N LEU A 324 65.57 4.24 29.01
CA LEU A 324 64.12 4.11 28.84
C LEU A 324 63.44 5.43 29.15
N MET A 325 62.72 6.00 28.19
CA MET A 325 61.87 7.17 28.43
C MET A 325 60.54 6.74 29.04
N LEU A 326 60.11 7.41 30.11
CA LEU A 326 58.91 7.08 30.86
C LEU A 326 57.75 8.07 30.64
N GLY A 327 57.96 9.12 29.84
CA GLY A 327 56.96 10.16 29.60
C GLY A 327 57.14 11.40 30.49
N ARG A 328 56.15 12.28 30.47
CA ARG A 328 56.19 13.59 31.13
C ARG A 328 56.17 13.46 32.66
N ALA A 329 56.93 14.32 33.34
CA ALA A 329 57.00 14.36 34.80
C ALA A 329 55.68 14.80 35.46
N LYS A 330 54.94 15.72 34.81
CA LYS A 330 53.55 16.07 35.13
C LYS A 330 52.61 15.42 34.12
N THR A 331 52.02 14.29 34.49
CA THR A 331 51.15 13.48 33.62
C THR A 331 49.88 14.20 33.19
N ASP A 332 49.31 15.05 34.05
CA ASP A 332 48.02 15.72 33.79
C ASP A 332 48.08 16.72 32.62
N SER A 333 49.27 17.11 32.19
CA SER A 333 49.48 18.04 31.07
C SER A 333 50.01 17.36 29.81
N GLU A 334 50.25 16.05 29.82
CA GLU A 334 50.80 15.30 28.69
C GLU A 334 49.76 15.13 27.58
N THR A 335 50.11 15.53 26.35
CA THR A 335 49.28 15.26 25.17
C THR A 335 49.54 13.84 24.64
N GLN A 336 48.58 13.27 23.89
CA GLN A 336 48.75 11.94 23.27
C GLN A 336 49.99 11.88 22.35
N ALA A 337 50.26 12.96 21.61
CA ALA A 337 51.44 13.05 20.75
C ALA A 337 52.75 13.03 21.57
N GLN A 338 52.79 13.75 22.71
CA GLN A 338 53.94 13.73 23.62
C GLN A 338 54.10 12.36 24.29
N PHE A 339 53.01 11.71 24.72
CA PHE A 339 53.06 10.37 25.28
C PHE A 339 53.66 9.36 24.29
N LEU A 340 53.21 9.36 23.03
CA LEU A 340 53.73 8.47 21.98
C LEU A 340 55.18 8.80 21.61
N LYS A 341 55.57 10.08 21.63
CA LYS A 341 56.92 10.52 21.26
C LYS A 341 57.94 10.26 22.37
N TYR A 342 57.60 10.54 23.62
CA TYR A 342 58.53 10.60 24.76
C TYR A 342 58.37 9.47 25.79
N ARG A 343 57.69 8.37 25.43
CA ARG A 343 57.63 7.14 26.26
C ARG A 343 57.94 5.90 25.43
N HIS A 344 58.90 5.10 25.87
CA HIS A 344 59.22 3.83 25.23
C HIS A 344 58.19 2.75 25.58
N GLY A 345 57.21 2.55 24.70
CA GLY A 345 56.29 1.40 24.77
C GLY A 345 57.02 0.07 24.55
N PHE A 346 56.47 -1.03 25.09
CA PHE A 346 56.98 -2.37 24.80
C PHE A 346 56.62 -2.81 23.39
N ILE A 347 57.57 -3.35 22.65
CA ILE A 347 57.34 -3.93 21.33
C ILE A 347 57.72 -5.39 21.29
N GLN A 348 56.78 -6.15 20.71
CA GLN A 348 56.92 -7.57 20.56
C GLN A 348 57.95 -7.90 19.46
N PRO A 349 58.81 -8.91 19.69
CA PRO A 349 59.77 -9.39 18.72
C PRO A 349 59.02 -10.18 17.62
N PRO A 350 59.62 -10.31 16.44
CA PRO A 350 59.02 -11.04 15.32
C PRO A 350 58.88 -12.56 15.52
N ILE A 351 59.36 -13.12 16.64
CA ILE A 351 59.55 -14.57 16.84
C ILE A 351 58.24 -15.37 16.87
N PHE A 352 57.14 -14.81 17.37
CA PHE A 352 55.92 -15.59 17.57
C PHE A 352 55.20 -15.91 16.26
N ASN A 353 55.29 -15.03 15.25
CA ASN A 353 54.82 -15.26 13.87
C ASN A 353 54.97 -14.03 12.96
N LEU A 354 55.85 -13.04 13.20
CA LEU A 354 55.85 -11.74 12.48
C LEU A 354 54.48 -11.02 12.49
N GLN A 355 53.62 -11.29 13.49
CA GLN A 355 52.22 -10.87 13.48
C GLN A 355 51.46 -11.36 12.23
N LYS A 356 51.87 -12.47 11.59
CA LYS A 356 51.29 -13.01 10.34
C LYS A 356 49.76 -13.09 10.36
N LEU A 357 49.17 -13.52 11.48
CA LEU A 357 47.71 -13.57 11.62
C LEU A 357 47.08 -12.17 11.55
N LEU A 358 47.66 -11.20 12.26
CA LEU A 358 47.19 -9.82 12.25
C LEU A 358 47.43 -9.15 10.89
N VAL A 359 48.56 -9.43 10.23
CA VAL A 359 48.85 -8.98 8.86
C VAL A 359 47.83 -9.55 7.87
N GLU A 360 47.56 -10.86 7.91
CA GLU A 360 46.55 -11.48 7.04
C GLU A 360 45.14 -10.97 7.36
N THR A 361 44.83 -10.72 8.64
CA THR A 361 43.56 -10.08 9.05
C THR A 361 43.43 -8.69 8.45
N CYS A 362 44.49 -7.87 8.54
CA CYS A 362 44.54 -6.52 7.97
C CYS A 362 44.36 -6.57 6.43
N ILE A 363 45.11 -7.44 5.75
CA ILE A 363 45.00 -7.65 4.29
C ILE A 363 43.57 -8.08 3.92
N GLN A 364 42.99 -9.03 4.65
CA GLN A 364 41.67 -9.56 4.33
C GLN A 364 40.56 -8.53 4.61
N ARG A 365 40.65 -7.75 5.69
CA ARG A 365 39.69 -6.67 5.98
C ARG A 365 39.75 -5.56 4.92
N HIS A 366 40.94 -5.19 4.45
CA HIS A 366 41.10 -4.29 3.30
C HIS A 366 40.50 -4.91 2.04
N ARG A 367 40.74 -6.20 1.78
CA ARG A 367 40.15 -6.93 0.65
C ARG A 367 38.63 -6.94 0.70
N ARG A 368 38.05 -7.25 1.85
CA ARG A 368 36.60 -7.22 2.08
C ARG A 368 36.04 -5.83 1.76
N MET A 369 36.66 -4.77 2.27
CA MET A 369 36.26 -3.39 1.99
C MET A 369 36.23 -3.06 0.49
N ILE A 370 37.26 -3.46 -0.27
CA ILE A 370 37.29 -3.29 -1.73
C ILE A 370 36.21 -4.13 -2.42
N LEU A 371 36.03 -5.38 -1.99
CA LEU A 371 35.03 -6.30 -2.53
C LEU A 371 33.60 -5.85 -2.26
N LEU A 372 33.30 -5.20 -1.12
CA LEU A 372 31.99 -4.61 -0.86
C LEU A 372 31.61 -3.64 -1.99
N ILE A 373 32.53 -2.76 -2.39
CA ILE A 373 32.30 -1.80 -3.48
C ILE A 373 32.14 -2.57 -4.81
N GLU A 374 33.11 -3.43 -5.15
CA GLU A 374 33.16 -4.11 -6.44
C GLU A 374 31.95 -5.03 -6.68
N LYS A 375 31.51 -5.73 -5.64
CA LYS A 375 30.46 -6.76 -5.71
C LYS A 375 29.06 -6.24 -5.42
N LEU A 376 28.88 -4.96 -5.11
CA LEU A 376 27.55 -4.37 -5.00
C LEU A 376 26.80 -4.50 -6.33
N GLU A 377 25.65 -5.16 -6.31
CA GLU A 377 24.77 -5.32 -7.46
C GLU A 377 23.88 -4.09 -7.63
N THR A 378 24.37 -3.07 -8.34
CA THR A 378 23.65 -1.79 -8.51
C THR A 378 22.31 -1.95 -9.25
N GLY A 379 22.13 -3.00 -10.05
CA GLY A 379 20.88 -3.27 -10.76
C GLY A 379 19.69 -3.50 -9.81
N ILE A 380 19.92 -4.14 -8.66
CA ILE A 380 18.91 -4.35 -7.61
C ILE A 380 18.42 -3.01 -7.05
N LEU A 381 19.28 -1.99 -7.03
CA LEU A 381 18.98 -0.69 -6.44
C LEU A 381 18.16 0.21 -7.39
N GLU A 382 18.33 0.09 -8.70
CA GLU A 382 17.72 0.94 -9.73
C GLU A 382 16.30 0.47 -10.10
N LYS A 383 16.22 -0.74 -10.67
CA LYS A 383 14.98 -1.42 -10.99
C LYS A 383 15.14 -2.82 -10.47
N ALA A 384 14.70 -3.05 -9.22
CA ALA A 384 14.74 -4.38 -8.65
C ALA A 384 14.08 -5.35 -9.64
N GLU A 385 14.86 -6.29 -10.19
CA GLU A 385 14.38 -7.51 -10.83
C GLU A 385 13.72 -8.35 -9.73
N SER A 386 12.62 -7.85 -9.15
CA SER A 386 12.02 -8.40 -7.94
C SER A 386 11.65 -9.86 -8.14
N ASP A 387 11.35 -10.28 -9.36
CA ASP A 387 11.06 -11.68 -9.70
C ASP A 387 12.29 -12.60 -9.63
N LYS A 388 13.51 -12.06 -9.73
CA LYS A 388 14.77 -12.83 -9.65
C LYS A 388 15.14 -13.19 -8.21
N PHE A 389 14.71 -12.40 -7.23
CA PHE A 389 15.09 -12.56 -5.84
C PHE A 389 13.85 -12.91 -5.00
N PRO A 390 13.69 -14.18 -4.58
CA PRO A 390 12.59 -14.58 -3.71
C PRO A 390 12.77 -14.01 -2.30
N ILE A 391 11.72 -13.99 -1.50
CA ILE A 391 11.84 -13.51 -0.11
C ILE A 391 12.51 -14.63 0.70
N LYS A 392 13.59 -14.32 1.42
CA LYS A 392 14.28 -15.29 2.29
C LYS A 392 14.53 -14.70 3.66
N ILE A 393 14.48 -15.57 4.68
CA ILE A 393 14.80 -15.22 6.07
C ILE A 393 16.15 -15.85 6.43
N THR A 394 17.16 -15.01 6.66
CA THR A 394 18.53 -15.45 6.96
C THR A 394 18.89 -15.14 8.41
N PRO A 395 19.11 -16.15 9.27
CA PRO A 395 19.57 -15.93 10.64
C PRO A 395 20.93 -15.23 10.66
N SER A 396 21.09 -14.25 11.54
CA SER A 396 22.29 -13.41 11.62
C SER A 396 22.52 -12.94 13.05
N ILE A 397 23.75 -12.55 13.36
CA ILE A 397 24.08 -11.75 14.55
C ILE A 397 24.14 -10.26 14.19
N GLU A 398 23.21 -9.84 13.35
CA GLU A 398 23.14 -8.51 12.77
C GLU A 398 23.23 -7.43 13.86
N LYS A 399 23.88 -6.32 13.53
CA LYS A 399 24.12 -5.18 14.43
C LYS A 399 24.94 -5.47 15.71
N GLN A 400 25.38 -6.71 15.96
CA GLN A 400 26.36 -7.05 17.00
C GLN A 400 27.73 -7.40 16.39
N GLY A 401 28.80 -7.24 17.17
CA GLY A 401 30.15 -7.70 16.83
C GLY A 401 30.77 -7.14 15.54
N LEU A 402 31.70 -7.91 14.97
CA LEU A 402 32.43 -7.61 13.72
C LEU A 402 31.56 -7.90 12.48
N LEU A 403 31.83 -7.21 11.37
CA LEU A 403 31.13 -7.36 10.10
C LEU A 403 31.21 -8.81 9.59
N GLY A 404 32.40 -9.42 9.68
CA GLY A 404 32.64 -10.78 9.19
C GLY A 404 31.87 -11.88 9.91
N ASN A 405 31.22 -11.59 11.03
CA ASN A 405 30.39 -12.56 11.75
C ASN A 405 28.90 -12.50 11.34
N ARG A 406 28.50 -11.47 10.58
CA ARG A 406 27.11 -11.28 10.14
C ARG A 406 26.82 -12.11 8.90
N ALA A 407 25.54 -12.39 8.65
CA ALA A 407 25.14 -12.97 7.39
C ALA A 407 25.39 -12.01 6.22
N LEU A 408 25.77 -12.56 5.06
CA LEU A 408 26.00 -11.81 3.82
C LEU A 408 24.65 -11.39 3.18
N PRO A 409 24.43 -10.08 2.96
CA PRO A 409 23.23 -9.55 2.30
C PRO A 409 23.08 -9.98 0.83
N TYR A 410 21.84 -9.94 0.33
CA TYR A 410 21.52 -10.36 -1.04
C TYR A 410 21.95 -9.37 -2.14
N TYR A 411 22.23 -8.11 -1.79
CA TYR A 411 22.62 -7.08 -2.76
C TYR A 411 24.11 -7.15 -3.18
N TYR A 412 24.78 -8.26 -2.88
CA TYR A 412 26.16 -8.52 -3.27
C TYR A 412 26.28 -9.80 -4.11
N ASP A 413 27.09 -9.74 -5.16
CA ASP A 413 27.59 -10.95 -5.81
C ASP A 413 28.69 -11.58 -4.94
N ILE A 414 28.32 -12.59 -4.17
CA ILE A 414 29.24 -13.21 -3.20
C ILE A 414 30.16 -14.26 -3.82
N LYS A 415 29.80 -14.79 -5.00
CA LYS A 415 30.44 -15.97 -5.60
C LYS A 415 31.50 -15.61 -6.63
N SER A 416 31.31 -14.55 -7.42
CA SER A 416 32.28 -14.22 -8.46
C SER A 416 33.61 -13.72 -7.89
N LYS A 417 34.70 -14.03 -8.58
CA LYS A 417 36.05 -13.59 -8.21
C LYS A 417 36.23 -12.10 -8.52
N SER A 418 37.08 -11.41 -7.77
CA SER A 418 37.41 -10.01 -8.07
C SER A 418 38.13 -9.86 -9.40
N THR A 419 37.83 -8.77 -10.10
CA THR A 419 38.50 -8.26 -11.30
C THR A 419 39.79 -7.50 -10.95
N VAL A 420 39.94 -7.10 -9.68
CA VAL A 420 41.11 -6.40 -9.15
C VAL A 420 42.08 -7.38 -8.47
N SER A 421 41.57 -8.52 -7.96
CA SER A 421 42.38 -9.59 -7.36
C SER A 421 41.80 -10.99 -7.67
N ASN A 422 42.49 -11.76 -8.51
CA ASN A 422 41.95 -13.00 -9.09
C ASN A 422 41.81 -14.19 -8.10
N TRP A 423 42.17 -14.03 -6.82
CA TRP A 423 42.36 -15.15 -5.90
C TRP A 423 41.20 -15.36 -4.91
N PHE A 424 40.30 -14.39 -4.68
CA PHE A 424 39.18 -14.54 -3.74
C PHE A 424 37.88 -13.87 -4.22
N SER A 425 36.75 -14.45 -3.81
CA SER A 425 35.41 -13.84 -3.86
C SER A 425 35.09 -13.09 -2.56
N LEU A 426 33.96 -12.38 -2.51
CA LEU A 426 33.49 -11.73 -1.28
C LEU A 426 33.19 -12.75 -0.18
N GLU A 427 32.53 -13.86 -0.50
CA GLU A 427 32.25 -14.94 0.46
C GLU A 427 33.53 -15.45 1.15
N LYS A 428 34.58 -15.70 0.36
CA LYS A 428 35.87 -16.19 0.90
C LYS A 428 36.69 -15.13 1.63
N SER A 429 36.29 -13.86 1.55
CA SER A 429 36.96 -12.74 2.23
C SER A 429 36.14 -12.18 3.40
N TRP A 430 34.97 -12.74 3.68
CA TRP A 430 34.02 -12.20 4.66
C TRP A 430 34.47 -12.38 6.11
N ILE A 431 34.69 -13.63 6.53
CA ILE A 431 35.06 -14.00 7.91
C ILE A 431 36.56 -13.80 8.11
N ASP A 432 36.96 -13.05 9.14
CA ASP A 432 38.36 -12.82 9.48
C ASP A 432 39.17 -14.15 9.59
N PRO A 433 40.44 -14.16 9.14
CA PRO A 433 41.25 -15.36 9.09
C PRO A 433 41.63 -15.84 10.51
N GLY A 434 41.74 -17.16 10.69
CA GLY A 434 42.34 -17.79 11.85
C GLY A 434 43.76 -18.31 11.56
N ASN A 435 44.39 -18.97 12.54
CA ASN A 435 45.75 -19.51 12.39
C ASN A 435 45.88 -20.49 11.22
N PHE A 436 44.83 -21.26 10.91
CA PHE A 436 44.83 -22.20 9.80
C PHE A 436 44.97 -21.51 8.43
N GLN A 437 44.42 -20.31 8.29
CA GLN A 437 44.48 -19.52 7.05
C GLN A 437 45.88 -18.97 6.74
N LEU A 438 46.84 -19.13 7.65
CA LEU A 438 48.25 -18.81 7.39
C LEU A 438 48.98 -19.87 6.55
N VAL A 439 48.43 -21.07 6.47
CA VAL A 439 49.03 -22.22 5.78
C VAL A 439 48.09 -22.88 4.79
N SER A 440 46.83 -22.45 4.73
CA SER A 440 45.78 -22.98 3.85
C SER A 440 44.94 -21.86 3.25
N ASP A 441 44.52 -22.03 2.00
CA ASP A 441 43.57 -21.15 1.31
C ASP A 441 42.11 -21.47 1.66
N GLN A 442 41.85 -22.58 2.35
CA GLN A 442 40.51 -22.96 2.80
C GLN A 442 39.92 -21.94 3.78
N ARG A 443 38.64 -21.64 3.58
CA ARG A 443 37.86 -20.67 4.37
C ARG A 443 36.55 -21.31 4.80
N ASN A 444 36.11 -20.95 6.01
CA ASN A 444 34.81 -21.36 6.54
C ASN A 444 33.68 -20.85 5.65
N GLY A 445 32.59 -21.60 5.59
CA GLY A 445 31.36 -21.13 4.94
C GLY A 445 30.74 -19.99 5.72
N VAL A 446 29.97 -19.15 5.02
CA VAL A 446 29.34 -17.95 5.56
C VAL A 446 27.84 -18.08 5.42
N GLN A 447 27.09 -17.73 6.45
CA GLN A 447 25.64 -17.62 6.33
C GLN A 447 25.31 -16.50 5.33
N ALA A 448 24.53 -16.79 4.29
CA ALA A 448 24.26 -15.82 3.23
C ALA A 448 22.87 -16.05 2.61
N TYR A 449 22.29 -15.00 2.06
CA TYR A 449 21.06 -15.10 1.28
C TYR A 449 21.25 -16.03 0.05
N ASP A 450 22.31 -15.84 -0.71
CA ASP A 450 22.61 -16.61 -1.95
C ASP A 450 23.01 -18.07 -1.69
N ASN A 451 23.34 -18.43 -0.45
CA ASN A 451 23.63 -19.82 -0.09
C ASN A 451 22.37 -20.65 0.09
N GLN A 452 21.21 -20.01 0.23
CA GLN A 452 19.90 -20.68 0.35
C GLN A 452 19.28 -20.89 -1.04
N PRO A 453 18.55 -21.99 -1.26
CA PRO A 453 17.87 -22.22 -2.54
C PRO A 453 16.81 -21.16 -2.81
N ASP A 454 16.57 -20.84 -4.08
CA ASP A 454 15.51 -19.90 -4.48
C ASP A 454 14.11 -20.51 -4.35
N VAL A 455 14.04 -21.84 -4.40
CA VAL A 455 12.81 -22.59 -4.13
C VAL A 455 12.76 -22.92 -2.64
N GLU A 456 11.59 -22.69 -2.05
CA GLU A 456 11.31 -22.98 -0.64
C GLU A 456 11.68 -24.42 -0.29
N ALA A 457 12.56 -24.58 0.72
CA ALA A 457 13.03 -25.88 1.16
C ALA A 457 11.98 -26.57 2.04
N THR A 458 11.68 -27.83 1.74
CA THR A 458 10.75 -28.67 2.52
C THR A 458 11.45 -29.59 3.51
N GLU A 459 12.78 -29.69 3.45
CA GLU A 459 13.60 -30.56 4.31
C GLU A 459 14.96 -29.92 4.61
N ALA A 460 15.60 -30.38 5.70
CA ALA A 460 16.91 -29.92 6.13
C ALA A 460 18.03 -30.48 5.23
N LYS A 461 18.97 -29.62 4.80
CA LYS A 461 20.16 -30.00 4.01
C LYS A 461 21.45 -29.70 4.75
N SER A 462 21.88 -28.44 4.74
CA SER A 462 23.05 -27.95 5.49
C SER A 462 22.69 -26.68 6.23
N ILE A 463 23.48 -26.31 7.26
CA ILE A 463 23.25 -25.08 8.01
C ILE A 463 23.32 -23.83 7.13
N LEU A 464 24.09 -23.86 6.03
CA LEU A 464 24.22 -22.72 5.13
C LEU A 464 23.07 -22.65 4.11
N GLU A 465 22.63 -23.80 3.59
CA GLU A 465 21.56 -23.88 2.59
C GLU A 465 20.16 -23.76 3.19
N THR A 466 19.97 -24.26 4.40
CA THR A 466 18.65 -24.40 5.03
C THR A 466 18.71 -24.01 6.52
N PRO A 467 19.18 -22.79 6.85
CA PRO A 467 19.53 -22.40 8.22
C PRO A 467 18.36 -22.51 9.21
N LEU A 468 17.12 -22.27 8.75
CA LEU A 468 15.92 -22.26 9.61
C LEU A 468 15.50 -23.65 10.12
N PHE A 469 16.07 -24.74 9.58
CA PHE A 469 15.85 -26.09 10.09
C PHE A 469 16.75 -26.45 11.28
N TYR A 470 17.70 -25.59 11.64
CA TYR A 470 18.71 -25.85 12.66
C TYR A 470 18.50 -24.94 13.89
N ASP A 471 19.32 -25.15 14.93
CA ASP A 471 19.28 -24.33 16.15
C ASP A 471 19.58 -22.85 15.87
N LEU A 472 18.70 -21.99 16.34
CA LEU A 472 18.73 -20.54 16.14
C LEU A 472 19.18 -19.78 17.39
N GLU A 473 19.56 -20.45 18.49
CA GLU A 473 19.97 -19.79 19.75
C GLU A 473 21.13 -18.80 19.55
N GLY A 474 22.06 -19.12 18.65
CA GLY A 474 23.19 -18.26 18.29
C GLY A 474 22.85 -17.05 17.41
N PHE A 475 21.60 -16.91 16.93
CA PHE A 475 21.19 -15.90 15.96
C PHE A 475 20.02 -15.05 16.51
N PRO A 476 20.30 -13.91 17.16
CA PRO A 476 19.28 -13.04 17.74
C PRO A 476 18.50 -12.22 16.70
N PHE A 477 18.90 -12.25 15.43
CA PHE A 477 18.33 -11.43 14.37
C PHE A 477 17.97 -12.26 13.14
N PHE A 478 16.84 -11.94 12.53
CA PHE A 478 16.37 -12.52 11.28
C PHE A 478 16.43 -11.45 10.19
N ARG A 479 17.38 -11.58 9.26
CA ARG A 479 17.41 -10.74 8.06
C ARG A 479 16.29 -11.18 7.13
N ILE A 480 15.45 -10.24 6.71
CA ILE A 480 14.32 -10.50 5.81
C ILE A 480 14.58 -9.67 4.57
N GLU A 481 14.88 -10.35 3.47
CA GLU A 481 15.40 -9.71 2.25
C GLU A 481 14.68 -10.25 1.01
N GLY A 482 14.68 -9.47 -0.07
CA GLY A 482 13.98 -9.78 -1.32
C GLY A 482 12.53 -9.30 -1.39
N HIS A 483 12.02 -8.58 -0.38
CA HIS A 483 10.64 -8.06 -0.34
C HIS A 483 10.43 -6.73 -1.08
N LEU A 484 11.46 -5.92 -1.28
CA LEU A 484 11.29 -4.60 -1.92
C LEU A 484 10.81 -4.71 -3.36
N ASN A 485 9.96 -3.77 -3.78
CA ASN A 485 9.35 -3.69 -5.11
C ASN A 485 8.49 -4.92 -5.48
N LYS A 486 8.14 -5.78 -4.52
CA LYS A 486 7.14 -6.84 -4.71
C LYS A 486 5.73 -6.34 -4.36
N PRO A 487 4.68 -6.95 -4.94
CA PRO A 487 3.30 -6.68 -4.54
C PRO A 487 3.09 -6.97 -3.04
N LEU A 488 2.37 -6.09 -2.36
CA LEU A 488 2.17 -6.16 -0.91
C LEU A 488 1.51 -7.49 -0.49
N ASN A 489 0.37 -7.85 -1.08
CA ASN A 489 -0.40 -9.05 -0.71
C ASN A 489 0.37 -10.36 -0.88
N ALA A 490 1.04 -10.52 -2.03
CA ALA A 490 1.84 -11.70 -2.30
C ALA A 490 3.01 -11.83 -1.31
N THR A 491 3.63 -10.70 -0.96
CA THR A 491 4.73 -10.66 0.00
C THR A 491 4.28 -10.98 1.42
N LEU A 492 3.19 -10.35 1.89
CA LEU A 492 2.65 -10.60 3.22
C LEU A 492 2.25 -12.07 3.39
N SER A 493 1.54 -12.62 2.40
CA SER A 493 1.11 -14.03 2.42
C SER A 493 2.31 -14.97 2.48
N HIS A 494 3.35 -14.70 1.69
CA HIS A 494 4.55 -15.52 1.68
C HIS A 494 5.35 -15.42 2.99
N LEU A 495 5.47 -14.22 3.58
CA LEU A 495 6.12 -14.04 4.88
C LEU A 495 5.35 -14.73 6.01
N LYS A 496 4.02 -14.55 6.08
CA LYS A 496 3.15 -15.26 7.05
C LYS A 496 3.34 -16.78 6.92
N LYS A 497 3.44 -17.31 5.69
CA LYS A 497 3.73 -18.73 5.43
C LYS A 497 5.08 -19.17 6.00
N LEU A 498 6.17 -18.45 5.71
CA LEU A 498 7.52 -18.80 6.21
C LEU A 498 7.58 -18.74 7.75
N ILE A 499 6.97 -17.73 8.36
CA ILE A 499 6.92 -17.56 9.82
C ILE A 499 6.24 -18.75 10.48
N LEU A 500 5.08 -19.17 9.94
CA LEU A 500 4.34 -20.33 10.43
C LEU A 500 5.11 -21.64 10.22
N GLN A 501 5.67 -21.84 9.03
CA GLN A 501 6.40 -23.07 8.68
C GLN A 501 7.59 -23.32 9.61
N PHE A 502 8.37 -22.28 9.90
CA PHE A 502 9.59 -22.39 10.71
C PHE A 502 9.39 -21.99 12.18
N ASN A 503 8.14 -21.74 12.60
CA ASN A 503 7.78 -21.33 13.96
C ASN A 503 8.65 -20.15 14.46
N LEU A 504 8.79 -19.11 13.62
CA LEU A 504 9.67 -17.98 13.91
C LEU A 504 8.98 -17.01 14.88
N PRO A 505 9.64 -16.59 15.97
CA PRO A 505 9.06 -15.70 16.97
C PRO A 505 9.18 -14.24 16.52
N ILE A 506 8.55 -13.87 15.42
CA ILE A 506 8.53 -12.50 14.87
C ILE A 506 7.12 -12.16 14.39
N HIS A 507 6.79 -10.87 14.43
CA HIS A 507 5.51 -10.36 13.93
C HIS A 507 5.70 -9.53 12.66
N VAL A 508 4.71 -9.50 11.76
CA VAL A 508 4.76 -8.69 10.53
C VAL A 508 3.55 -7.77 10.47
N GLU A 509 3.82 -6.48 10.29
CA GLU A 509 2.83 -5.41 10.21
C GLU A 509 3.02 -4.57 8.95
N ILE A 510 1.99 -3.81 8.58
CA ILE A 510 1.98 -2.99 7.37
C ILE A 510 1.74 -1.52 7.74
N LEU A 511 2.57 -0.64 7.18
CA LEU A 511 2.34 0.81 7.20
C LEU A 511 2.37 1.37 5.78
N HIS A 512 1.76 2.53 5.59
CA HIS A 512 1.71 3.18 4.28
C HIS A 512 2.20 4.63 4.30
N LEU A 513 2.73 5.10 3.17
CA LEU A 513 3.07 6.51 2.96
C LEU A 513 1.89 7.25 2.31
N GLY A 514 1.42 8.30 2.96
CA GLY A 514 0.41 9.21 2.42
C GLY A 514 -1.02 8.84 2.83
N GLU A 515 -2.00 9.34 2.10
CA GLU A 515 -3.41 9.01 2.32
C GLU A 515 -3.78 7.77 1.51
N THR A 516 -4.51 6.84 2.12
CA THR A 516 -5.11 5.70 1.44
C THR A 516 -6.60 5.94 1.22
N THR A 517 -7.10 5.58 0.04
CA THR A 517 -8.53 5.50 -0.27
C THR A 517 -9.10 4.10 -0.03
N GLU A 518 -8.23 3.10 0.19
CA GLU A 518 -8.60 1.69 0.23
C GLU A 518 -8.40 1.11 1.63
N SER A 519 -9.43 0.37 2.05
CA SER A 519 -9.60 -0.29 3.35
C SER A 519 -9.10 -1.74 3.37
N GLU A 520 -8.58 -2.26 2.25
CA GLU A 520 -8.39 -3.70 2.03
C GLU A 520 -7.29 -4.36 2.88
N PHE A 521 -6.47 -3.59 3.61
CA PHE A 521 -5.27 -4.09 4.29
C PHE A 521 -5.33 -4.03 5.82
N ILE A 522 -6.52 -3.80 6.38
CA ILE A 522 -6.72 -3.75 7.81
C ILE A 522 -7.05 -5.16 8.28
N ASP A 523 -6.12 -5.80 9.01
CA ASP A 523 -6.37 -7.09 9.68
C ASP A 523 -7.68 -7.00 10.48
N ASP A 524 -8.40 -8.12 10.66
CA ASP A 524 -9.72 -8.27 11.34
C ASP A 524 -9.79 -7.76 12.80
N CYS A 525 -8.74 -7.07 13.25
CA CYS A 525 -8.68 -6.40 14.52
C CYS A 525 -9.65 -5.19 14.59
N GLY A 526 -10.39 -5.11 15.69
CA GLY A 526 -11.13 -3.90 16.06
C GLY A 526 -12.57 -3.77 15.58
N TRP A 527 -13.16 -4.76 14.92
CA TRP A 527 -14.59 -4.74 14.56
C TRP A 527 -15.34 -6.07 14.75
N ASN A 528 -14.72 -7.08 15.37
CA ASN A 528 -15.38 -8.36 15.68
C ASN A 528 -16.65 -8.20 16.54
N ASP A 529 -16.69 -7.21 17.42
CA ASP A 529 -17.90 -6.84 18.16
C ASP A 529 -19.03 -6.36 17.23
N LEU A 530 -18.70 -5.65 16.15
CA LEU A 530 -19.65 -5.23 15.12
C LEU A 530 -20.06 -6.41 14.24
N GLN A 531 -19.15 -7.34 13.94
CA GLN A 531 -19.47 -8.57 13.21
C GLN A 531 -20.47 -9.44 13.98
N GLU A 532 -20.28 -9.61 15.29
CA GLU A 532 -21.21 -10.36 16.14
C GLU A 532 -22.59 -9.69 16.20
N GLU A 533 -22.64 -8.37 16.37
CA GLU A 533 -23.91 -7.62 16.36
C GLU A 533 -24.58 -7.69 14.98
N TYR A 534 -23.81 -7.58 13.89
CA TYR A 534 -24.32 -7.77 12.53
C TYR A 534 -24.90 -9.17 12.33
N ALA A 535 -24.16 -10.20 12.71
CA ALA A 535 -24.60 -11.59 12.61
C ALA A 535 -25.91 -11.79 13.36
N PHE A 536 -26.03 -11.27 14.59
CA PHE A 536 -27.28 -11.34 15.36
C PHE A 536 -28.45 -10.66 14.63
N GLN A 537 -28.29 -9.41 14.17
CA GLN A 537 -29.38 -8.71 13.44
C GLN A 537 -29.73 -9.40 12.12
N ARG A 538 -28.72 -9.91 11.41
CA ARG A 538 -28.88 -10.67 10.18
C ARG A 538 -29.67 -11.96 10.43
N TYR A 539 -29.28 -12.77 11.42
CA TYR A 539 -30.00 -14.00 11.77
C TYR A 539 -31.46 -13.72 12.14
N PHE A 540 -31.71 -12.65 12.91
CA PHE A 540 -33.07 -12.25 13.24
C PHE A 540 -33.91 -11.91 12.00
N MET A 541 -33.36 -11.12 11.07
CA MET A 541 -34.05 -10.77 9.83
C MET A 541 -34.27 -11.98 8.90
N LEU A 542 -33.22 -12.79 8.68
CA LEU A 542 -33.30 -13.97 7.84
C LEU A 542 -34.28 -15.00 8.41
N GLY A 543 -34.28 -15.21 9.72
CA GLY A 543 -35.25 -16.07 10.39
C GLY A 543 -36.69 -15.62 10.13
N MET A 544 -36.98 -14.33 10.33
CA MET A 544 -38.31 -13.77 10.05
C MET A 544 -38.73 -13.94 8.59
N ILE A 545 -37.82 -13.67 7.63
CA ILE A 545 -38.11 -13.81 6.20
C ILE A 545 -38.36 -15.28 5.83
N LEU A 546 -37.57 -16.20 6.39
CA LEU A 546 -37.74 -17.64 6.17
C LEU A 546 -39.06 -18.15 6.76
N GLU A 547 -39.45 -17.71 7.96
CA GLU A 547 -40.74 -18.05 8.58
C GLU A 547 -41.92 -17.53 7.74
N LEU A 548 -41.83 -16.30 7.23
CA LEU A 548 -42.84 -15.74 6.31
C LEU A 548 -42.89 -16.52 4.99
N LYS A 549 -41.73 -16.94 4.45
CA LYS A 549 -41.66 -17.78 3.26
C LYS A 549 -42.32 -19.13 3.50
N GLN A 550 -42.04 -19.79 4.63
CA GLN A 550 -42.65 -21.07 4.99
C GLN A 550 -44.17 -20.96 5.13
N LEU A 551 -44.65 -19.89 5.78
CA LEU A 551 -46.08 -19.62 5.87
C LEU A 551 -46.71 -19.43 4.48
N PHE A 552 -46.05 -18.66 3.61
CA PHE A 552 -46.51 -18.42 2.26
C PHE A 552 -46.54 -19.73 1.44
N ASP A 553 -45.43 -20.49 1.44
CA ASP A 553 -45.33 -21.79 0.76
C ASP A 553 -46.42 -22.76 1.23
N TYR A 554 -46.70 -22.82 2.55
CA TYR A 554 -47.78 -23.64 3.11
C TYR A 554 -49.16 -23.21 2.59
N VAL A 555 -49.43 -21.90 2.54
CA VAL A 555 -50.69 -21.38 1.98
C VAL A 555 -50.81 -21.70 0.49
N THR A 556 -49.71 -21.59 -0.27
CA THR A 556 -49.64 -21.94 -1.69
C THR A 556 -49.90 -23.42 -1.92
N GLU A 557 -49.27 -24.30 -1.15
CA GLU A 557 -49.43 -25.75 -1.24
C GLU A 557 -50.86 -26.16 -0.91
N TYR A 558 -51.40 -25.66 0.21
CA TYR A 558 -52.79 -25.91 0.62
C TYR A 558 -53.81 -25.38 -0.40
N ALA A 559 -53.56 -24.22 -0.99
CA ALA A 559 -54.41 -23.68 -2.05
C ALA A 559 -54.42 -24.55 -3.31
N ASN A 560 -53.28 -25.15 -3.69
CA ASN A 560 -53.19 -26.04 -4.85
C ASN A 560 -53.89 -27.39 -4.62
N GLU A 561 -54.09 -27.81 -3.36
CA GLU A 561 -54.79 -29.06 -3.03
C GLU A 561 -56.33 -28.94 -3.04
N ILE A 562 -56.87 -27.73 -2.89
CA ILE A 562 -58.33 -27.49 -2.90
C ILE A 562 -58.73 -27.06 -4.31
N GLU A 563 -59.17 -28.01 -5.14
CA GLU A 563 -59.59 -27.81 -6.55
C GLU A 563 -60.79 -26.85 -6.75
N GLU A 564 -61.32 -26.19 -5.71
CA GLU A 564 -62.56 -25.41 -5.78
C GLU A 564 -62.37 -23.91 -6.11
N GLU A 565 -61.20 -23.30 -5.90
CA GLU A 565 -60.91 -21.90 -6.29
C GLU A 565 -59.40 -21.65 -6.56
N ASP A 566 -59.05 -20.97 -7.66
CA ASP A 566 -57.67 -20.56 -7.96
C ASP A 566 -57.23 -19.39 -7.05
N VAL A 567 -56.79 -19.71 -5.84
CA VAL A 567 -56.29 -18.74 -4.85
C VAL A 567 -55.06 -17.97 -5.38
N THR A 568 -54.33 -18.51 -6.36
CA THR A 568 -53.15 -17.83 -6.93
C THR A 568 -53.52 -16.64 -7.82
N SER A 569 -54.76 -16.62 -8.32
CA SER A 569 -55.34 -15.47 -9.02
C SER A 569 -55.89 -14.39 -8.07
N ASN A 570 -55.93 -14.64 -6.76
CA ASN A 570 -56.40 -13.67 -5.77
C ASN A 570 -55.41 -12.50 -5.65
N GLU A 571 -55.94 -11.28 -5.73
CA GLU A 571 -55.15 -10.04 -5.64
C GLU A 571 -54.31 -9.97 -4.35
N PHE A 572 -54.84 -10.44 -3.22
CA PHE A 572 -54.10 -10.48 -1.96
C PHE A 572 -52.90 -11.44 -2.03
N TYR A 573 -53.08 -12.60 -2.68
CA TYR A 573 -52.01 -13.58 -2.84
C TYR A 573 -50.88 -13.05 -3.74
N ILE A 574 -51.23 -12.42 -4.86
CA ILE A 574 -50.26 -11.78 -5.77
C ILE A 574 -49.44 -10.72 -5.00
N LYS A 575 -50.10 -9.86 -4.24
CA LYS A 575 -49.42 -8.82 -3.45
C LYS A 575 -48.53 -9.41 -2.36
N ALA A 576 -49.01 -10.43 -1.65
CA ALA A 576 -48.21 -11.13 -0.66
C ALA A 576 -46.97 -11.80 -1.30
N SER A 577 -47.10 -12.34 -2.51
CA SER A 577 -45.98 -12.90 -3.29
C SER A 577 -44.94 -11.84 -3.66
N GLU A 578 -45.37 -10.63 -4.04
CA GLU A 578 -44.48 -9.52 -4.39
C GLU A 578 -43.73 -9.00 -3.16
N VAL A 579 -44.40 -8.87 -2.01
CA VAL A 579 -43.75 -8.53 -0.73
C VAL A 579 -42.73 -9.60 -0.35
N LEU A 580 -43.08 -10.88 -0.46
CA LEU A 580 -42.17 -11.98 -0.17
C LEU A 580 -40.94 -11.94 -1.08
N LYS A 581 -41.12 -11.65 -2.37
CA LYS A 581 -40.00 -11.50 -3.31
C LYS A 581 -39.06 -10.36 -2.88
N LEU A 582 -39.59 -9.20 -2.52
CA LEU A 582 -38.78 -8.06 -2.06
C LEU A 582 -38.05 -8.37 -0.74
N LEU A 583 -38.68 -9.12 0.17
CA LEU A 583 -38.04 -9.61 1.39
C LEU A 583 -36.89 -10.59 1.08
N LEU A 584 -37.07 -11.50 0.12
CA LEU A 584 -36.01 -12.41 -0.33
C LEU A 584 -34.86 -11.66 -1.02
N ASP A 585 -35.15 -10.66 -1.85
CA ASP A 585 -34.12 -9.81 -2.44
C ASP A 585 -33.33 -9.07 -1.35
N MET A 586 -34.01 -8.61 -0.28
CA MET A 586 -33.37 -7.98 0.86
C MET A 586 -32.48 -8.97 1.62
N SER A 587 -32.90 -10.24 1.71
CA SER A 587 -32.11 -11.32 2.30
C SER A 587 -30.80 -11.57 1.53
N ASN A 588 -30.85 -11.52 0.20
CA ASN A 588 -29.69 -11.69 -0.68
C ASN A 588 -28.70 -10.52 -0.58
N ALA A 589 -29.18 -9.34 -0.19
CA ALA A 589 -28.35 -8.16 0.06
C ALA A 589 -27.61 -8.19 1.41
N LEU A 590 -27.80 -9.23 2.24
CA LEU A 590 -27.18 -9.39 3.56
C LEU A 590 -26.22 -10.60 3.58
N PRO A 591 -24.93 -10.41 3.18
CA PRO A 591 -23.92 -11.47 3.23
C PRO A 591 -23.61 -11.93 4.66
N GLU A 592 -22.87 -13.02 4.82
CA GLU A 592 -22.52 -13.54 6.15
C GLU A 592 -21.54 -12.62 6.90
N CYS A 593 -20.55 -12.09 6.18
CA CYS A 593 -19.54 -11.20 6.73
C CYS A 593 -19.92 -9.72 6.51
N LEU A 594 -19.74 -8.88 7.52
CA LEU A 594 -20.08 -7.45 7.49
C LEU A 594 -19.22 -6.68 6.48
N ASN A 595 -17.97 -7.09 6.28
CA ASN A 595 -17.05 -6.47 5.32
C ASN A 595 -17.51 -6.65 3.86
N ASP A 596 -18.30 -7.69 3.56
CA ASP A 596 -18.86 -7.95 2.23
C ASP A 596 -20.17 -7.20 1.96
N LEU A 597 -20.73 -6.51 2.98
CA LEU A 597 -22.04 -5.85 2.88
C LEU A 597 -22.01 -4.68 1.89
N ASN A 598 -22.72 -4.82 0.78
CA ASN A 598 -22.96 -3.71 -0.14
C ASN A 598 -24.16 -2.85 0.34
N TRP A 599 -23.84 -1.75 1.04
CA TRP A 599 -24.85 -0.85 1.60
C TRP A 599 -25.81 -0.27 0.57
N ALA A 600 -25.33 0.10 -0.62
CA ALA A 600 -26.17 0.71 -1.65
C ALA A 600 -27.23 -0.29 -2.16
N VAL A 601 -26.84 -1.55 -2.35
CA VAL A 601 -27.77 -2.62 -2.74
C VAL A 601 -28.81 -2.86 -1.65
N PHE A 602 -28.37 -3.01 -0.38
CA PHE A 602 -29.29 -3.18 0.75
C PHE A 602 -30.28 -2.01 0.88
N GLN A 603 -29.78 -0.76 0.87
CA GLN A 603 -30.59 0.45 0.98
C GLN A 603 -31.63 0.53 -0.14
N ASN A 604 -31.25 0.22 -1.38
CA ASN A 604 -32.17 0.26 -2.52
C ASN A 604 -33.26 -0.82 -2.42
N THR A 605 -32.91 -2.05 -2.02
CA THR A 605 -33.89 -3.12 -1.86
C THR A 605 -34.87 -2.82 -0.72
N TYR A 606 -34.37 -2.29 0.40
CA TYR A 606 -35.23 -1.85 1.50
C TYR A 606 -36.15 -0.68 1.10
N LYS A 607 -35.65 0.27 0.29
CA LYS A 607 -36.46 1.36 -0.27
C LYS A 607 -37.63 0.84 -1.11
N LYS A 608 -37.39 -0.14 -1.97
CA LYS A 608 -38.43 -0.76 -2.81
C LYS A 608 -39.50 -1.45 -1.97
N LEU A 609 -39.10 -2.14 -0.90
CA LEU A 609 -40.03 -2.73 0.06
C LEU A 609 -40.88 -1.67 0.77
N LEU A 610 -40.25 -0.60 1.27
CA LEU A 610 -40.97 0.52 1.89
C LEU A 610 -41.98 1.15 0.93
N GLN A 611 -41.55 1.42 -0.30
CA GLN A 611 -42.41 2.00 -1.32
C GLN A 611 -43.62 1.12 -1.58
N TYR A 612 -43.41 -0.19 -1.77
CA TYR A 612 -44.48 -1.13 -2.03
C TYR A 612 -45.52 -1.17 -0.88
N LEU A 613 -45.05 -1.29 0.37
CA LEU A 613 -45.93 -1.35 1.54
C LEU A 613 -46.74 -0.07 1.74
N ILE A 614 -46.14 1.09 1.45
CA ILE A 614 -46.80 2.38 1.63
C ILE A 614 -47.68 2.72 0.44
N ASP A 615 -47.31 2.36 -0.79
CA ASP A 615 -48.18 2.46 -1.98
C ASP A 615 -49.47 1.65 -1.74
N PHE A 616 -49.35 0.42 -1.24
CA PHE A 616 -50.49 -0.41 -0.85
C PHE A 616 -51.37 0.28 0.20
N ALA A 617 -50.77 0.79 1.28
CA ALA A 617 -51.53 1.43 2.35
C ALA A 617 -52.17 2.77 1.91
N LEU A 618 -51.42 3.66 1.27
CA LEU A 618 -51.86 5.03 1.00
C LEU A 618 -52.69 5.15 -0.27
N LEU A 619 -52.32 4.44 -1.33
CA LEU A 619 -52.99 4.51 -2.63
C LEU A 619 -54.04 3.41 -2.74
N GLU A 620 -53.64 2.14 -2.68
CA GLU A 620 -54.53 1.03 -3.03
C GLU A 620 -55.63 0.78 -1.98
N SER A 621 -55.30 0.84 -0.69
CA SER A 621 -56.30 0.73 0.39
C SER A 621 -57.14 2.01 0.58
N GLY A 622 -56.85 3.05 -0.23
CA GLY A 622 -57.67 4.26 -0.35
C GLY A 622 -57.52 5.26 0.79
N LEU A 623 -56.47 5.19 1.61
CA LEU A 623 -56.28 6.14 2.72
C LEU A 623 -56.14 7.59 2.23
N LEU A 624 -55.37 7.84 1.16
CA LEU A 624 -55.29 9.19 0.56
C LEU A 624 -56.61 9.61 -0.09
N GLN A 625 -57.43 8.65 -0.52
CA GLN A 625 -58.72 8.94 -1.09
C GLN A 625 -59.70 9.53 -0.05
N LYS A 626 -59.57 9.15 1.22
CA LYS A 626 -60.38 9.67 2.35
C LYS A 626 -60.09 11.12 2.73
N ILE A 627 -59.03 11.73 2.19
CA ILE A 627 -58.72 13.15 2.45
C ILE A 627 -59.70 14.03 1.66
N GLU A 628 -60.64 14.68 2.35
CA GLU A 628 -61.59 15.62 1.76
C GLU A 628 -61.07 17.07 1.93
N ALA A 629 -60.61 17.67 0.85
CA ALA A 629 -60.20 19.08 0.80
C ALA A 629 -61.03 19.83 -0.25
N ASP A 630 -61.36 21.08 0.01
CA ASP A 630 -62.08 21.92 -0.94
C ASP A 630 -61.13 22.38 -2.07
N PRO A 631 -61.37 22.00 -3.35
CA PRO A 631 -60.49 22.33 -4.47
C PRO A 631 -60.39 23.84 -4.76
N GLU A 632 -61.31 24.65 -4.21
CA GLU A 632 -61.30 26.11 -4.33
C GLU A 632 -60.58 26.80 -3.14
N LYS A 633 -60.16 26.05 -2.12
CA LYS A 633 -59.40 26.57 -0.97
C LYS A 633 -57.98 26.01 -0.95
N GLU A 634 -57.09 26.64 -1.71
CA GLU A 634 -55.66 26.25 -1.80
C GLU A 634 -54.99 26.01 -0.44
N LYS A 635 -55.30 26.84 0.57
CA LYS A 635 -54.73 26.72 1.92
C LYS A 635 -55.13 25.43 2.66
N GLU A 636 -56.27 24.85 2.34
CA GLU A 636 -56.76 23.63 2.97
C GLU A 636 -56.04 22.40 2.42
N LEU A 637 -55.81 22.36 1.10
CA LEU A 637 -55.01 21.32 0.45
C LEU A 637 -53.53 21.39 0.88
N ASP A 638 -52.96 22.60 0.95
CA ASP A 638 -51.61 22.82 1.50
C ASP A 638 -51.50 22.34 2.96
N PHE A 639 -52.56 22.50 3.77
CA PHE A 639 -52.59 22.01 5.16
C PHE A 639 -52.58 20.48 5.24
N TYR A 640 -53.41 19.78 4.45
CA TYR A 640 -53.42 18.31 4.45
C TYR A 640 -52.12 17.70 3.95
N ASN A 641 -51.58 18.20 2.83
CA ASN A 641 -50.26 17.77 2.34
C ASN A 641 -49.16 18.11 3.35
N GLY A 642 -49.24 19.28 4.00
CA GLY A 642 -48.33 19.68 5.06
C GLY A 642 -48.35 18.76 6.29
N ILE A 643 -49.52 18.22 6.66
CA ILE A 643 -49.66 17.20 7.71
C ILE A 643 -49.09 15.86 7.24
N LEU A 644 -49.48 15.39 6.05
CA LEU A 644 -49.05 14.11 5.50
C LEU A 644 -47.51 14.01 5.47
N MET A 645 -46.84 15.05 4.96
CA MET A 645 -45.39 15.13 4.89
C MET A 645 -44.71 15.22 6.27
N ARG A 646 -45.39 15.77 7.29
CA ARG A 646 -44.86 15.85 8.68
C ARG A 646 -45.13 14.58 9.49
N LEU A 647 -46.14 13.79 9.12
CA LEU A 647 -46.40 12.46 9.70
C LEU A 647 -45.52 11.38 9.08
N SER A 648 -45.17 11.52 7.80
CA SER A 648 -44.27 10.62 7.07
C SER A 648 -42.99 10.24 7.84
N PRO A 649 -42.20 11.18 8.41
CA PRO A 649 -41.03 10.86 9.23
C PRO A 649 -41.33 9.96 10.43
N ILE A 650 -42.50 10.10 11.07
CA ILE A 650 -42.89 9.29 12.23
C ILE A 650 -43.17 7.86 11.78
N LEU A 651 -43.92 7.68 10.68
CA LEU A 651 -44.21 6.37 10.10
C LEU A 651 -42.92 5.64 9.70
N TYR A 652 -42.05 6.31 8.96
CA TYR A 652 -40.77 5.73 8.53
C TYR A 652 -39.87 5.39 9.71
N ARG A 653 -39.82 6.21 10.77
CA ARG A 653 -39.06 5.86 11.98
C ARG A 653 -39.55 4.56 12.63
N VAL A 654 -40.85 4.30 12.64
CA VAL A 654 -41.39 3.04 13.18
C VAL A 654 -40.95 1.85 12.32
N LEU A 655 -41.04 1.97 10.99
CA LEU A 655 -40.62 0.90 10.06
C LEU A 655 -39.10 0.68 10.11
N ASP A 656 -38.31 1.76 10.12
CA ASP A 656 -36.85 1.75 10.15
C ASP A 656 -36.27 1.17 11.44
N LEU A 657 -37.03 1.12 12.54
CA LEU A 657 -36.59 0.49 13.80
C LEU A 657 -36.43 -1.03 13.67
N PHE A 658 -37.21 -1.67 12.79
CA PHE A 658 -37.19 -3.12 12.63
C PHE A 658 -36.02 -3.61 11.77
N PHE A 659 -35.67 -2.87 10.72
CA PHE A 659 -34.73 -3.37 9.69
C PHE A 659 -33.54 -2.44 9.44
N PHE A 660 -33.77 -1.14 9.25
CA PHE A 660 -32.75 -0.24 8.69
C PHE A 660 -31.81 0.36 9.73
N THR A 661 -32.34 0.92 10.81
CA THR A 661 -31.58 1.76 11.76
C THR A 661 -30.44 0.99 12.44
N LYS A 662 -30.69 -0.28 12.79
CA LYS A 662 -29.68 -1.11 13.46
C LYS A 662 -28.52 -1.45 12.53
N LEU A 663 -28.83 -1.93 11.33
CA LEU A 663 -27.83 -2.24 10.31
C LEU A 663 -27.06 -0.98 9.87
N GLN A 664 -27.76 0.15 9.72
CA GLN A 664 -27.14 1.45 9.44
C GLN A 664 -26.11 1.82 10.49
N ARG A 665 -26.45 1.70 11.78
CA ARG A 665 -25.53 1.99 12.88
C ARG A 665 -24.30 1.08 12.85
N ILE A 666 -24.50 -0.22 12.69
CA ILE A 666 -23.43 -1.21 12.67
C ILE A 666 -22.47 -0.92 11.51
N TYR A 667 -23.01 -0.75 10.31
CA TYR A 667 -22.22 -0.53 9.11
C TYR A 667 -21.52 0.85 9.11
N THR A 668 -22.19 1.91 9.58
CA THR A 668 -21.53 3.24 9.75
C THR A 668 -20.39 3.15 10.76
N SER A 669 -20.56 2.42 11.86
CA SER A 669 -19.51 2.23 12.85
C SER A 669 -18.35 1.40 12.29
N TYR A 670 -18.64 0.40 11.46
CA TYR A 670 -17.63 -0.41 10.79
C TYR A 670 -16.77 0.46 9.86
N GLU A 671 -17.40 1.18 8.93
CA GLU A 671 -16.70 2.08 8.01
C GLU A 671 -15.88 3.16 8.76
N ASN A 672 -16.42 3.72 9.85
CA ASN A 672 -15.69 4.69 10.66
C ASN A 672 -14.44 4.08 11.32
N ARG A 673 -14.52 2.85 11.83
CA ARG A 673 -13.36 2.18 12.44
C ARG A 673 -12.31 1.81 11.39
N ILE A 674 -12.74 1.35 10.22
CA ILE A 674 -11.88 1.08 9.08
C ILE A 674 -11.11 2.35 8.67
N GLN A 675 -11.78 3.49 8.57
CA GLN A 675 -11.10 4.77 8.28
C GLN A 675 -10.07 5.17 9.34
N LEU A 676 -10.39 4.96 10.62
CA LEU A 676 -9.46 5.27 11.72
C LEU A 676 -8.24 4.33 11.72
N LEU A 677 -8.43 3.04 11.44
CA LEU A 677 -7.34 2.06 11.30
C LEU A 677 -6.44 2.39 10.10
N ALA A 678 -7.05 2.77 8.97
CA ALA A 678 -6.30 3.26 7.82
C ALA A 678 -5.45 4.48 8.17
N GLN A 679 -6.00 5.43 8.95
CA GLN A 679 -5.25 6.60 9.40
C GLN A 679 -4.15 6.25 10.42
N SER A 680 -4.37 5.30 11.34
CA SER A 680 -3.35 4.90 12.31
C SER A 680 -2.17 4.18 11.66
N ASN A 681 -2.42 3.41 10.61
CA ASN A 681 -1.39 2.67 9.86
C ASN A 681 -0.63 3.57 8.86
N GLN A 682 -1.02 4.84 8.71
CA GLN A 682 -0.18 5.81 8.00
C GLN A 682 1.13 5.99 8.77
N PHE A 683 2.27 5.77 8.11
CA PHE A 683 3.60 5.78 8.71
C PHE A 683 3.85 7.03 9.56
N ALA A 684 3.47 8.21 9.06
CA ALA A 684 3.55 9.46 9.80
C ALA A 684 2.70 9.49 11.08
N ASN A 685 1.47 9.00 11.06
CA ASN A 685 0.60 8.97 12.23
C ASN A 685 1.07 7.92 13.24
N TYR A 686 1.49 6.76 12.74
CA TYR A 686 2.07 5.71 13.55
C TYR A 686 3.28 6.22 14.34
N LEU A 687 4.17 6.99 13.70
CA LEU A 687 5.31 7.63 14.37
C LEU A 687 4.93 8.60 15.50
N LYS A 688 3.69 9.12 15.55
CA LYS A 688 3.24 9.99 16.65
C LYS A 688 3.02 9.20 17.95
N GLN A 689 2.61 7.94 17.82
CA GLN A 689 2.26 7.07 18.95
C GLN A 689 3.39 6.07 19.26
N HIS A 690 4.18 5.70 18.25
CA HIS A 690 5.22 4.68 18.34
C HIS A 690 6.57 5.24 17.89
N ASN A 691 7.37 5.65 18.86
CA ASN A 691 8.74 6.10 18.62
C ASN A 691 9.69 4.90 18.47
N GLY A 692 10.78 5.08 17.72
CA GLY A 692 11.90 4.13 17.71
C GLY A 692 11.98 3.20 16.49
N LEU A 693 11.04 3.29 15.55
CA LEU A 693 11.13 2.60 14.26
C LEU A 693 12.49 2.85 13.58
N SER A 694 13.13 1.78 13.13
CA SER A 694 14.35 1.86 12.32
C SER A 694 14.39 0.81 11.23
N HIS A 695 14.94 1.20 10.08
CA HIS A 695 15.30 0.25 9.04
C HIS A 695 16.50 -0.59 9.47
N GLU A 696 16.33 -1.91 9.49
CA GLU A 696 17.37 -2.86 9.88
C GLU A 696 17.54 -4.02 8.86
N ALA A 697 16.78 -4.03 7.75
CA ALA A 697 16.71 -5.12 6.77
C ALA A 697 16.34 -6.47 7.40
N GLY A 698 15.40 -6.44 8.34
CA GLY A 698 14.99 -7.57 9.16
C GLY A 698 14.55 -7.15 10.55
N VAL A 699 14.51 -8.10 11.48
CA VAL A 699 13.97 -7.89 12.83
C VAL A 699 14.69 -8.74 13.87
N LEU A 700 14.76 -8.23 15.10
CA LEU A 700 15.22 -9.01 16.24
C LEU A 700 14.23 -10.12 16.59
N ARG A 701 14.72 -11.20 17.18
CA ARG A 701 13.87 -12.24 17.79
C ARG A 701 12.89 -11.58 18.77
N ALA A 702 11.61 -11.93 18.67
CA ALA A 702 10.47 -11.33 19.40
C ALA A 702 10.16 -9.87 19.06
N GLY A 703 10.67 -9.34 17.94
CA GLY A 703 10.34 -8.02 17.42
C GLY A 703 9.22 -8.03 16.36
N THR A 704 8.82 -6.83 15.95
CA THR A 704 7.86 -6.59 14.86
C THR A 704 8.56 -6.02 13.63
N PHE A 705 8.33 -6.62 12.47
CA PHE A 705 8.83 -6.21 11.17
C PHE A 705 7.73 -5.48 10.40
N PHE A 706 7.99 -4.25 9.99
CA PHE A 706 7.02 -3.41 9.28
C PHE A 706 7.38 -3.35 7.81
N LEU A 707 6.43 -3.72 6.94
CA LEU A 707 6.48 -3.45 5.52
C LEU A 707 5.89 -2.07 5.27
N ILE A 708 6.63 -1.22 4.54
CA ILE A 708 6.13 0.09 4.10
C ILE A 708 5.75 -0.02 2.63
N HIS A 709 4.52 0.39 2.30
CA HIS A 709 4.08 0.51 0.91
C HIS A 709 3.66 1.94 0.54
N ASP A 710 3.66 2.23 -0.75
CA ASP A 710 3.00 3.41 -1.32
C ASP A 710 1.65 2.96 -1.91
N PRO A 711 0.50 3.42 -1.37
CA PRO A 711 -0.82 3.08 -1.90
C PRO A 711 -0.96 3.35 -3.41
N LYS A 712 -0.26 4.35 -3.95
CA LYS A 712 -0.33 4.67 -5.39
C LYS A 712 0.41 3.69 -6.28
N GLN A 713 1.35 2.94 -5.72
CA GLN A 713 2.22 2.03 -6.46
C GLN A 713 1.95 0.55 -6.13
N GLU A 714 1.13 0.28 -5.12
CA GLU A 714 0.74 -1.06 -4.64
C GLU A 714 1.93 -2.00 -4.37
N ARG A 715 3.09 -1.43 -4.04
CA ARG A 715 4.35 -2.15 -3.87
C ARG A 715 5.07 -1.71 -2.60
N ILE A 716 5.87 -2.64 -2.09
CA ILE A 716 6.71 -2.39 -0.94
C ILE A 716 7.87 -1.48 -1.35
N ILE A 717 8.00 -0.37 -0.64
CA ILE A 717 9.02 0.66 -0.88
C ILE A 717 10.12 0.67 0.19
N GLY A 718 9.88 0.01 1.32
CA GLY A 718 10.84 -0.10 2.40
C GLY A 718 10.38 -0.99 3.54
N ASP A 719 11.26 -1.15 4.53
CA ASP A 719 10.96 -1.84 5.78
C ASP A 719 11.51 -1.11 7.01
N PHE A 720 10.88 -1.37 8.15
CA PHE A 720 11.30 -0.94 9.48
C PHE A 720 11.12 -2.08 10.49
N SER A 721 11.68 -1.90 11.67
CA SER A 721 11.54 -2.86 12.76
C SER A 721 11.38 -2.17 14.12
N LEU A 722 10.74 -2.88 15.04
CA LEU A 722 10.75 -2.60 16.47
C LEU A 722 11.33 -3.80 17.23
N PRO A 723 12.14 -3.58 18.28
CA PRO A 723 12.82 -4.64 19.02
C PRO A 723 11.90 -5.37 20.02
N TYR A 724 10.59 -5.17 19.91
CA TYR A 724 9.56 -5.76 20.75
C TYR A 724 8.31 -6.01 19.92
N TYR A 725 7.45 -6.88 20.43
CA TYR A 725 6.13 -7.14 19.88
C TYR A 725 5.26 -5.88 20.01
N CYS A 726 5.01 -5.20 18.89
CA CYS A 726 4.09 -4.07 18.82
C CYS A 726 2.68 -4.57 18.49
N CYS A 727 1.69 -3.91 19.09
CA CYS A 727 0.42 -4.46 19.54
C CYS A 727 -0.50 -5.02 18.45
N ASP A 728 -1.08 -6.21 18.70
CA ASP A 728 -2.09 -6.86 17.82
C ASP A 728 -3.40 -6.07 17.65
N CYS A 729 -3.71 -5.12 18.53
CA CYS A 729 -5.00 -4.42 18.57
C CYS A 729 -4.90 -3.11 19.36
N THR A 730 -4.07 -2.14 18.95
CA THR A 730 -4.09 -0.81 19.57
C THR A 730 -3.84 0.29 18.53
N PRO A 731 -4.62 1.39 18.52
CA PRO A 731 -5.53 1.82 19.59
C PRO A 731 -6.79 0.96 19.64
N CYS A 732 -7.25 0.64 20.86
CA CYS A 732 -8.68 0.39 21.05
C CYS A 732 -9.36 1.64 20.50
N LEU A 733 -9.92 1.57 19.30
CA LEU A 733 -10.61 2.71 18.72
C LEU A 733 -11.81 2.97 19.62
N GLU A 734 -11.72 4.05 20.40
CA GLU A 734 -12.84 4.46 21.24
C GLU A 734 -14.04 4.71 20.32
N ALA A 735 -15.12 3.96 20.54
CA ALA A 735 -16.39 4.17 19.85
C ALA A 735 -16.98 5.58 20.09
N CYS A 736 -16.40 6.33 21.04
CA CYS A 736 -16.77 7.69 21.41
C CYS A 736 -15.81 8.68 20.73
N GLY A 737 -16.20 9.20 19.57
CA GLY A 737 -15.49 10.24 18.84
C GLY A 737 -16.41 10.90 17.81
N GLU A 738 -15.99 12.01 17.22
CA GLU A 738 -16.72 12.60 16.09
C GLU A 738 -16.75 11.58 14.93
N GLN A 739 -17.95 11.21 14.48
CA GLN A 739 -18.12 10.34 13.31
C GLN A 739 -17.59 11.09 12.07
N SER A 740 -16.50 10.59 11.47
CA SER A 740 -15.95 11.16 10.23
C SER A 740 -16.62 10.57 9.01
N PHE A 741 -16.97 9.28 9.06
CA PHE A 741 -17.65 8.59 7.97
C PHE A 741 -19.15 8.87 7.95
N SER A 742 -19.71 8.89 6.73
CA SER A 742 -21.13 9.05 6.56
C SER A 742 -21.62 8.31 5.34
N LEU A 743 -22.72 7.59 5.51
CA LEU A 743 -23.38 6.84 4.44
C LEU A 743 -24.07 7.79 3.44
N PRO A 744 -24.38 7.30 2.23
CA PRO A 744 -25.22 8.03 1.29
C PRO A 744 -26.53 8.48 1.95
N PRO A 745 -27.11 9.60 1.50
CA PRO A 745 -28.45 9.98 1.95
C PRO A 745 -29.45 8.85 1.65
N PHE A 746 -30.57 8.83 2.36
CA PHE A 746 -31.64 7.87 2.10
C PHE A 746 -32.91 8.63 1.74
N ALA A 747 -33.15 8.76 0.43
CA ALA A 747 -34.31 9.45 -0.15
C ALA A 747 -35.53 8.50 -0.13
N ARG A 748 -36.42 8.70 0.84
CA ARG A 748 -37.58 7.85 1.09
C ARG A 748 -38.75 8.23 0.17
N PRO A 749 -39.68 7.29 -0.11
CA PRO A 749 -40.85 7.61 -0.91
C PRO A 749 -41.73 8.70 -0.27
N ASP A 750 -42.17 9.65 -1.09
CA ASP A 750 -43.03 10.76 -0.71
C ASP A 750 -44.42 10.63 -1.30
N TYR A 751 -45.41 11.16 -0.59
CA TYR A 751 -46.81 11.08 -0.99
C TYR A 751 -47.47 12.45 -0.93
N ALA A 752 -48.47 12.66 -1.79
CA ALA A 752 -49.29 13.86 -1.78
C ALA A 752 -50.67 13.62 -2.40
N VAL A 753 -51.59 14.56 -2.16
CA VAL A 753 -52.88 14.66 -2.83
C VAL A 753 -52.96 15.97 -3.61
N ALA A 754 -53.41 15.91 -4.85
CA ALA A 754 -53.64 17.07 -5.71
C ALA A 754 -55.06 17.04 -6.28
N TYR A 755 -55.51 18.18 -6.82
CA TYR A 755 -56.68 18.24 -7.69
C TYR A 755 -56.23 18.56 -9.11
N THR A 756 -56.97 18.07 -10.11
CA THR A 756 -56.70 18.31 -11.53
C THR A 756 -56.44 19.78 -11.80
N GLU A 757 -55.31 20.09 -12.44
CA GLU A 757 -54.86 21.43 -12.84
C GLU A 757 -54.60 22.44 -11.71
N LYS A 758 -54.80 22.04 -10.43
CA LYS A 758 -54.44 22.87 -9.28
C LYS A 758 -52.97 22.66 -8.91
N THR A 759 -52.28 23.74 -8.57
CA THR A 759 -50.86 23.68 -8.20
C THR A 759 -50.71 23.46 -6.70
N ILE A 760 -49.91 22.47 -6.30
CA ILE A 760 -49.59 22.20 -4.89
C ILE A 760 -48.09 22.41 -4.61
N LYS A 761 -47.78 22.73 -3.35
CA LYS A 761 -46.40 22.84 -2.86
C LYS A 761 -46.01 21.62 -2.04
N LEU A 762 -44.82 21.10 -2.30
CA LEU A 762 -44.33 19.83 -1.76
C LEU A 762 -42.97 20.04 -1.09
N GLU A 763 -42.89 19.81 0.22
CA GLU A 763 -41.66 19.88 1.02
C GLU A 763 -41.12 18.45 1.23
N ILE A 764 -40.39 17.93 0.24
CA ILE A 764 -40.11 16.50 0.11
C ILE A 764 -38.95 15.98 0.97
N THR A 765 -38.14 16.85 1.60
CA THR A 765 -36.99 16.39 2.41
C THR A 765 -37.31 16.10 3.87
N LEU A 766 -38.57 16.20 4.29
CA LEU A 766 -38.94 16.15 5.70
C LEU A 766 -38.74 14.74 6.31
N ASN A 767 -39.06 13.69 5.56
CA ASN A 767 -38.87 12.27 5.92
C ASN A 767 -37.42 11.79 5.71
N ASP A 768 -36.60 12.55 5.00
CA ASP A 768 -35.20 12.22 4.73
C ASP A 768 -34.24 12.81 5.77
N ALA A 769 -34.70 13.76 6.58
CA ALA A 769 -33.89 14.48 7.54
C ALA A 769 -33.38 13.56 8.68
N LEU A 770 -32.05 13.41 8.76
CA LEU A 770 -31.37 12.66 9.84
C LEU A 770 -31.08 13.56 11.05
N VAL A 771 -30.91 12.92 12.22
CA VAL A 771 -30.62 13.57 13.52
C VAL A 771 -29.28 14.32 13.53
N SER A 772 -28.36 14.05 12.60
CA SER A 772 -26.98 14.54 12.60
C SER A 772 -26.74 15.95 12.03
N GLY A 773 -27.78 16.72 11.72
CA GLY A 773 -27.64 18.10 11.24
C GLY A 773 -27.03 18.23 9.83
N ARG A 774 -27.06 17.15 9.04
CA ARG A 774 -26.61 17.16 7.63
C ARG A 774 -27.50 18.08 6.79
N THR A 775 -26.92 18.68 5.74
CA THR A 775 -27.64 19.55 4.81
C THR A 775 -27.59 18.95 3.42
N TYR A 776 -28.74 18.98 2.74
CA TYR A 776 -28.92 18.34 1.44
C TYR A 776 -29.31 19.36 0.37
N ASP A 777 -28.80 19.16 -0.83
CA ASP A 777 -29.31 19.76 -2.06
C ASP A 777 -30.31 18.80 -2.71
N VAL A 778 -31.44 19.33 -3.16
CA VAL A 778 -32.44 18.55 -3.89
C VAL A 778 -32.42 18.95 -5.36
N LEU A 779 -32.22 17.96 -6.22
CA LEU A 779 -32.11 18.12 -7.66
C LEU A 779 -33.33 17.48 -8.33
N ALA A 780 -33.97 18.20 -9.24
CA ALA A 780 -35.04 17.63 -10.06
C ALA A 780 -34.44 16.73 -11.14
N VAL A 781 -34.96 15.51 -11.30
CA VAL A 781 -34.51 14.60 -12.38
C VAL A 781 -35.02 15.07 -13.73
N GLY A 782 -36.21 15.68 -13.78
CA GLY A 782 -36.82 16.26 -14.97
C GLY A 782 -37.83 17.37 -14.63
N SER A 783 -38.46 17.94 -15.66
CA SER A 783 -39.44 19.04 -15.54
C SER A 783 -40.91 18.59 -15.66
N SER A 784 -41.14 17.29 -15.81
CA SER A 784 -42.47 16.70 -15.97
C SER A 784 -42.61 15.41 -15.18
N SER A 785 -43.82 15.14 -14.69
CA SER A 785 -44.19 13.88 -14.05
C SER A 785 -44.53 12.80 -15.08
N VAL A 786 -44.60 11.53 -14.66
CA VAL A 786 -44.77 10.37 -15.55
C VAL A 786 -46.08 10.41 -16.35
N GLN A 787 -47.08 11.16 -15.89
CA GLN A 787 -48.36 11.43 -16.58
C GLN A 787 -48.45 12.84 -17.20
N ASN A 788 -47.30 13.44 -17.58
CA ASN A 788 -47.21 14.75 -18.24
C ASN A 788 -47.65 15.97 -17.40
N GLY A 789 -47.76 15.84 -16.08
CA GLY A 789 -47.88 16.98 -15.18
C GLY A 789 -46.61 17.83 -15.16
N LYS A 790 -46.76 19.11 -14.79
CA LYS A 790 -45.66 20.07 -14.69
C LYS A 790 -45.01 19.99 -13.31
N VAL A 791 -43.68 19.85 -13.28
CA VAL A 791 -42.88 19.78 -12.04
C VAL A 791 -41.82 20.89 -12.05
N GLU A 792 -41.83 21.74 -11.04
CA GLU A 792 -40.89 22.87 -10.91
C GLU A 792 -40.23 22.87 -9.52
N LYS A 793 -38.91 22.72 -9.49
CA LYS A 793 -38.11 22.86 -8.26
C LYS A 793 -37.79 24.32 -7.99
N ASP A 794 -38.07 24.79 -6.78
CA ASP A 794 -37.71 26.14 -6.35
C ASP A 794 -36.18 26.27 -6.22
N PRO A 795 -35.53 27.26 -6.85
CA PRO A 795 -34.07 27.32 -6.88
C PRO A 795 -33.44 27.58 -5.50
N GLU A 796 -34.14 28.28 -4.60
CA GLU A 796 -33.62 28.72 -3.29
C GLU A 796 -34.06 27.83 -2.13
N THR A 797 -35.07 26.97 -2.34
CA THR A 797 -35.64 26.12 -1.28
C THR A 797 -35.73 24.65 -1.73
N ASN A 798 -36.03 23.75 -0.80
CA ASN A 798 -36.27 22.32 -1.10
C ASN A 798 -37.73 22.05 -1.51
N ILE A 799 -38.46 23.08 -1.96
CA ILE A 799 -39.88 22.99 -2.29
C ILE A 799 -40.06 22.69 -3.78
N PHE A 800 -40.91 21.72 -4.08
CA PHE A 800 -41.39 21.44 -5.43
C PHE A 800 -42.80 22.01 -5.62
N ARG A 801 -43.08 22.51 -6.83
CA ARG A 801 -44.42 22.85 -7.29
C ARG A 801 -44.85 21.81 -8.31
N TYR A 802 -46.01 21.21 -8.08
CA TYR A 802 -46.60 20.22 -8.99
C TYR A 802 -47.97 20.69 -9.46
N THR A 803 -48.23 20.55 -10.76
CA THR A 803 -49.54 20.75 -11.39
C THR A 803 -49.82 19.57 -12.30
N SER A 804 -50.97 18.89 -12.16
CA SER A 804 -51.28 17.74 -13.02
C SER A 804 -51.44 18.13 -14.50
N ALA A 805 -51.39 17.15 -15.39
CA ALA A 805 -51.79 17.36 -16.77
C ALA A 805 -53.29 17.77 -16.86
N PRO A 806 -53.69 18.55 -17.88
CA PRO A 806 -55.09 18.95 -18.07
C PRO A 806 -56.03 17.74 -18.12
N GLY A 807 -57.12 17.78 -17.34
CA GLY A 807 -58.10 16.69 -17.27
C GLY A 807 -57.60 15.37 -16.66
N PHE A 808 -56.36 15.30 -16.16
CA PHE A 808 -55.81 14.08 -15.56
C PHE A 808 -56.35 13.84 -14.15
N THR A 809 -56.72 12.59 -13.88
CA THR A 809 -57.09 12.06 -12.56
C THR A 809 -56.48 10.66 -12.42
N GLY A 810 -56.14 10.27 -11.18
CA GLY A 810 -55.42 9.03 -10.90
C GLY A 810 -54.08 9.27 -10.21
N VAL A 811 -53.20 8.27 -10.23
CA VAL A 811 -51.86 8.36 -9.63
C VAL A 811 -50.86 8.88 -10.65
N ASP A 812 -50.15 9.94 -10.27
CA ASP A 812 -49.01 10.48 -11.01
C ASP A 812 -47.76 10.45 -10.12
N SER A 813 -46.58 10.54 -10.71
CA SER A 813 -45.33 10.53 -9.95
C SER A 813 -44.19 11.26 -10.64
N PHE A 814 -43.22 11.70 -9.85
CA PHE A 814 -41.94 12.21 -10.36
C PHE A 814 -40.79 11.84 -9.43
N GLN A 815 -39.56 11.95 -9.90
CA GLN A 815 -38.35 11.59 -9.16
C GLN A 815 -37.45 12.79 -8.89
N TYR A 816 -36.67 12.71 -7.83
CA TYR A 816 -35.69 13.70 -7.41
C TYR A 816 -34.41 13.03 -6.93
N VAL A 817 -33.31 13.77 -6.88
CA VAL A 817 -32.05 13.32 -6.29
C VAL A 817 -31.73 14.15 -5.05
N LEU A 818 -31.52 13.48 -3.93
CA LEU A 818 -31.07 14.05 -2.68
C LEU A 818 -29.54 13.94 -2.63
N ARG A 819 -28.82 15.06 -2.51
CA ARG A 819 -27.35 15.09 -2.50
C ARG A 819 -26.84 15.73 -1.21
N ASP A 820 -25.94 15.05 -0.51
CA ASP A 820 -25.33 15.57 0.70
C ASP A 820 -24.25 16.63 0.38
N ARG A 821 -24.35 17.81 0.99
CA ARG A 821 -23.46 18.95 0.71
C ARG A 821 -22.00 18.73 1.15
N LYS A 822 -21.76 17.89 2.15
CA LYS A 822 -20.42 17.68 2.73
C LYS A 822 -19.68 16.56 2.01
N THR A 823 -20.38 15.47 1.73
CA THR A 823 -19.82 14.22 1.19
C THR A 823 -20.01 14.07 -0.31
N ASN A 824 -20.87 14.88 -0.94
CA ASN A 824 -21.30 14.77 -2.34
C ASN A 824 -22.03 13.48 -2.72
N GLN A 825 -22.20 12.54 -1.79
CA GLN A 825 -22.97 11.32 -2.03
C GLN A 825 -24.45 11.67 -2.27
N SER A 826 -25.12 10.88 -3.10
CA SER A 826 -26.52 11.11 -3.44
C SER A 826 -27.35 9.84 -3.48
N ASP A 827 -28.66 10.00 -3.38
CA ASP A 827 -29.65 8.95 -3.49
C ASP A 827 -30.91 9.48 -4.19
N GLN A 828 -31.62 8.62 -4.90
CA GLN A 828 -32.78 9.00 -5.71
C GLN A 828 -34.09 8.68 -4.97
N GLY A 829 -35.00 9.65 -4.91
CA GLY A 829 -36.33 9.52 -4.29
C GLY A 829 -37.47 9.62 -5.32
N LYS A 830 -38.66 9.16 -4.93
CA LYS A 830 -39.87 9.19 -5.75
C LYS A 830 -41.03 9.84 -4.96
N VAL A 831 -41.76 10.71 -5.63
CA VAL A 831 -42.97 11.36 -5.12
C VAL A 831 -44.18 10.79 -5.87
N SER A 832 -45.11 10.19 -5.13
CA SER A 832 -46.37 9.64 -5.64
C SER A 832 -47.54 10.55 -5.27
N ILE A 833 -48.33 10.99 -6.25
CA ILE A 833 -49.38 11.99 -6.09
C ILE A 833 -50.72 11.41 -6.54
N LEU A 834 -51.71 11.38 -5.66
CA LEU A 834 -53.08 11.07 -6.03
C LEU A 834 -53.79 12.34 -6.52
N VAL A 835 -54.05 12.43 -7.82
CA VAL A 835 -54.78 13.53 -8.46
C VAL A 835 -56.27 13.23 -8.50
N LYS A 836 -57.08 14.06 -7.82
CA LYS A 836 -58.53 13.97 -7.76
C LYS A 836 -59.19 14.97 -8.73
N GLY A 837 -60.37 14.66 -9.25
CA GLY A 837 -61.13 15.60 -10.08
C GLY A 837 -61.52 16.86 -9.30
N ALA A 838 -61.28 18.05 -9.87
CA ALA A 838 -61.59 19.34 -9.24
C ALA A 838 -63.10 19.64 -9.21
N GLN A 839 -63.86 19.14 -10.18
CA GLN A 839 -65.32 19.11 -10.17
C GLN A 839 -65.76 17.72 -9.70
N GLY A 840 -66.61 17.65 -8.68
CA GLY A 840 -67.19 16.38 -8.27
C GLY A 840 -67.96 15.72 -9.42
N CYS A 841 -67.93 14.39 -9.48
CA CYS A 841 -68.78 13.45 -10.21
C CYS A 841 -69.95 14.03 -11.04
N TYR A 842 -70.87 14.70 -10.33
CA TYR A 842 -72.02 15.41 -10.86
C TYR A 842 -72.07 16.78 -10.18
N SER A 843 -72.65 17.77 -10.86
CA SER A 843 -72.91 19.09 -10.28
C SER A 843 -74.41 19.36 -10.22
N ILE A 844 -74.80 20.41 -9.49
CA ILE A 844 -76.20 20.86 -9.47
C ILE A 844 -76.65 21.18 -10.90
N GLU A 845 -75.81 21.80 -11.72
CA GLU A 845 -76.09 22.13 -13.12
C GLU A 845 -76.30 20.87 -13.97
N VAL A 846 -75.46 19.85 -13.79
CA VAL A 846 -75.59 18.57 -14.52
C VAL A 846 -76.89 17.86 -14.16
N LEU A 847 -77.22 17.76 -12.87
CA LEU A 847 -78.44 17.08 -12.41
C LEU A 847 -79.70 17.88 -12.76
N THR A 848 -79.61 19.21 -12.76
CA THR A 848 -80.69 20.09 -13.24
C THR A 848 -80.90 19.88 -14.75
N CYS A 849 -79.83 19.78 -15.53
CA CYS A 849 -79.87 19.50 -16.97
C CYS A 849 -80.42 18.11 -17.29
N TRP A 850 -80.12 17.11 -16.44
CA TRP A 850 -80.58 15.73 -16.63
C TRP A 850 -82.11 15.59 -16.48
N GLY A 851 -82.71 16.41 -15.61
CA GLY A 851 -84.16 16.58 -15.45
C GLY A 851 -84.67 16.14 -14.08
N ILE A 852 -85.55 16.93 -13.46
CA ILE A 852 -86.01 16.72 -12.08
C ILE A 852 -86.80 15.41 -11.88
N ASP A 853 -87.57 14.98 -12.88
CA ASP A 853 -88.35 13.74 -12.80
C ASP A 853 -87.42 12.53 -12.63
N ARG A 854 -86.33 12.49 -13.42
CA ARG A 854 -85.30 11.45 -13.36
C ARG A 854 -84.52 11.50 -12.04
N VAL A 855 -84.26 12.71 -11.52
CA VAL A 855 -83.63 12.90 -10.21
C VAL A 855 -84.49 12.27 -9.09
N ARG A 856 -85.79 12.56 -9.07
CA ARG A 856 -86.72 12.03 -8.06
C ARG A 856 -86.92 10.52 -8.20
N GLU A 857 -86.97 10.00 -9.42
CA GLU A 857 -87.06 8.57 -9.67
C GLU A 857 -85.81 7.83 -9.19
N THR A 858 -84.62 8.38 -9.45
CA THR A 858 -83.35 7.84 -8.96
C THR A 858 -83.30 7.83 -7.43
N LEU A 859 -83.75 8.91 -6.78
CA LEU A 859 -83.84 8.98 -5.31
C LEU A 859 -84.76 7.89 -4.74
N ASN A 860 -85.90 7.65 -5.39
CA ASN A 860 -86.83 6.60 -5.00
C ASN A 860 -86.21 5.20 -5.12
N ILE A 861 -85.49 4.92 -6.22
CA ILE A 861 -84.75 3.66 -6.44
C ILE A 861 -83.70 3.47 -5.34
N ARG A 862 -83.00 4.54 -4.97
CA ARG A 862 -82.00 4.55 -3.88
C ARG A 862 -82.60 4.55 -2.48
N GLN A 863 -83.94 4.46 -2.35
CA GLN A 863 -84.66 4.49 -1.07
C GLN A 863 -84.41 5.78 -0.26
N ILE A 864 -84.23 6.90 -0.94
CA ILE A 864 -84.06 8.23 -0.35
C ILE A 864 -85.38 9.01 -0.55
N GLU A 865 -86.10 9.27 0.54
CA GLU A 865 -87.39 9.96 0.49
C GLU A 865 -87.22 11.44 0.11
N ALA A 866 -87.71 11.82 -1.08
CA ALA A 866 -87.65 13.18 -1.59
C ALA A 866 -88.97 13.65 -2.23
N SER A 867 -90.04 12.86 -2.13
CA SER A 867 -91.32 13.09 -2.84
C SER A 867 -91.98 14.43 -2.49
N ASN A 868 -91.75 14.96 -1.28
CA ASN A 868 -92.31 16.23 -0.80
C ASN A 868 -91.28 17.37 -0.71
N GLU A 869 -90.02 17.12 -1.06
CA GLU A 869 -88.95 18.12 -1.01
C GLU A 869 -89.01 19.06 -2.23
N PRO A 870 -88.58 20.34 -2.10
CA PRO A 870 -88.44 21.23 -3.25
C PRO A 870 -87.35 20.73 -4.21
N ASP A 871 -87.44 21.10 -5.50
CA ASP A 871 -86.56 20.57 -6.55
C ASP A 871 -85.07 20.78 -6.26
N SER A 872 -84.71 21.94 -5.70
CA SER A 872 -83.33 22.23 -5.27
C SER A 872 -82.84 21.23 -4.22
N ARG A 873 -83.71 20.83 -3.29
CA ARG A 873 -83.38 19.90 -2.21
C ARG A 873 -83.31 18.46 -2.70
N ALA A 874 -84.19 18.06 -3.62
CA ALA A 874 -84.10 16.76 -4.27
C ALA A 874 -82.78 16.62 -5.07
N ILE A 875 -82.38 17.65 -5.82
CA ILE A 875 -81.11 17.67 -6.54
C ILE A 875 -79.92 17.57 -5.57
N GLU A 876 -79.93 18.31 -4.46
CA GLU A 876 -78.90 18.21 -3.41
C GLU A 876 -78.82 16.80 -2.81
N LEU A 877 -79.96 16.18 -2.48
CA LEU A 877 -80.02 14.85 -1.90
C LEU A 877 -79.47 13.79 -2.86
N LEU A 878 -79.77 13.91 -4.16
CA LEU A 878 -79.24 12.97 -5.15
C LEU A 878 -77.75 13.21 -5.35
N LEU A 879 -77.32 14.47 -5.39
CA LEU A 879 -75.91 14.83 -5.49
C LEU A 879 -75.11 14.26 -4.31
N GLU A 880 -75.62 14.38 -3.09
CA GLU A 880 -75.02 13.83 -1.87
C GLU A 880 -74.96 12.29 -1.94
N SER A 881 -76.04 11.66 -2.41
CA SER A 881 -76.10 10.21 -2.63
C SER A 881 -75.07 9.74 -3.66
N LEU A 882 -74.99 10.41 -4.81
CA LEU A 882 -74.05 10.08 -5.89
C LEU A 882 -72.59 10.31 -5.47
N ARG A 883 -72.32 11.33 -4.66
CA ARG A 883 -70.99 11.52 -4.04
C ARG A 883 -70.64 10.34 -3.14
N LYS A 884 -71.59 9.88 -2.31
CA LYS A 884 -71.37 8.77 -1.39
C LYS A 884 -71.21 7.43 -2.10
N SER A 885 -71.94 7.19 -3.18
CA SER A 885 -71.88 5.95 -3.97
C SER A 885 -70.82 5.97 -5.06
N LYS A 886 -70.07 7.07 -5.22
CA LYS A 886 -69.10 7.28 -6.31
C LYS A 886 -69.73 7.19 -7.71
N GLY A 887 -70.97 7.65 -7.84
CA GLY A 887 -71.77 7.63 -9.08
C GLY A 887 -72.91 6.61 -9.09
N PHE A 888 -73.54 6.44 -10.25
CA PHE A 888 -74.45 5.35 -10.59
C PHE A 888 -73.68 4.02 -10.68
N SER A 889 -74.21 2.99 -10.04
CA SER A 889 -73.73 1.61 -10.18
C SER A 889 -74.00 1.07 -11.59
N SER A 890 -73.27 0.03 -12.02
CA SER A 890 -73.53 -0.63 -13.30
C SER A 890 -74.96 -1.18 -13.41
N GLU A 891 -75.56 -1.58 -12.29
CA GLU A 891 -76.96 -2.02 -12.23
C GLU A 891 -77.93 -0.85 -12.43
N GLU A 892 -77.67 0.31 -11.81
CA GLU A 892 -78.46 1.53 -12.02
C GLU A 892 -78.30 2.11 -13.43
N ILE A 893 -77.15 1.93 -14.06
CA ILE A 893 -76.95 2.31 -15.45
C ILE A 893 -77.77 1.38 -16.36
N ARG A 894 -77.77 0.07 -16.07
CA ARG A 894 -78.46 -0.96 -16.87
C ARG A 894 -79.94 -1.15 -16.53
N SER A 895 -80.52 -0.39 -15.60
CA SER A 895 -81.92 -0.56 -15.18
C SER A 895 -82.65 0.76 -14.94
N ASN A 896 -83.97 0.76 -15.11
CA ASN A 896 -84.88 1.85 -14.77
C ASN A 896 -84.49 3.20 -15.48
N VAL A 897 -84.09 4.21 -14.71
CA VAL A 897 -83.95 5.63 -15.15
C VAL A 897 -82.89 5.81 -16.24
N LEU A 898 -81.82 5.00 -16.24
CA LEU A 898 -80.74 5.07 -17.23
C LEU A 898 -80.77 3.94 -18.26
N GLU A 899 -81.77 3.06 -18.20
CA GLU A 899 -82.01 2.03 -19.20
C GLU A 899 -82.53 2.64 -20.51
N GLU A 900 -83.33 3.70 -20.43
CA GLU A 900 -83.83 4.41 -21.60
C GLU A 900 -82.72 5.23 -22.28
N GLU A 901 -82.59 5.02 -23.60
CA GLU A 901 -81.55 5.64 -24.44
C GLU A 901 -81.58 7.18 -24.35
N ASP A 902 -82.77 7.77 -24.33
CA ASP A 902 -82.96 9.23 -24.23
C ASP A 902 -82.48 9.79 -22.88
N ALA A 903 -82.59 9.01 -21.80
CA ALA A 903 -82.15 9.43 -20.47
C ALA A 903 -80.63 9.34 -20.31
N ARG A 904 -80.03 8.33 -20.94
CA ARG A 904 -78.59 8.13 -20.98
C ARG A 904 -77.90 9.15 -21.87
N MET A 905 -78.45 9.40 -23.06
CA MET A 905 -77.95 10.45 -23.97
C MET A 905 -78.05 11.84 -23.34
N GLN A 906 -79.16 12.15 -22.65
CA GLN A 906 -79.31 13.43 -21.96
C GLN A 906 -78.27 13.57 -20.83
N LEU A 907 -78.04 12.54 -20.01
CA LEU A 907 -77.02 12.60 -18.96
C LEU A 907 -75.63 12.85 -19.55
N LEU A 908 -75.26 12.10 -20.58
CA LEU A 908 -73.97 12.24 -21.28
C LEU A 908 -73.80 13.63 -21.92
N SER A 909 -74.86 14.15 -22.55
CA SER A 909 -74.88 15.50 -23.10
C SER A 909 -74.72 16.58 -22.01
N CYS A 910 -75.41 16.44 -20.88
CA CYS A 910 -75.27 17.32 -19.71
C CYS A 910 -73.87 17.25 -19.08
N LEU A 911 -73.18 16.13 -19.22
CA LEU A 911 -71.78 15.94 -18.84
C LEU A 911 -70.78 16.50 -19.88
N GLY A 912 -71.26 17.03 -21.01
CA GLY A 912 -70.42 17.54 -22.09
C GLY A 912 -69.75 16.45 -22.94
N ILE A 913 -70.25 15.22 -22.88
CA ILE A 913 -69.74 14.07 -23.65
C ILE A 913 -70.54 13.97 -24.95
N ALA A 914 -69.84 14.05 -26.10
CA ALA A 914 -70.47 13.93 -27.41
C ALA A 914 -71.02 12.51 -27.62
N THR A 915 -72.31 12.38 -27.96
CA THR A 915 -73.01 11.08 -28.06
C THR A 915 -73.22 10.59 -29.49
N ASP A 916 -72.79 11.35 -30.50
CA ASP A 916 -73.04 11.02 -31.91
C ASP A 916 -72.45 9.64 -32.27
N GLN A 917 -73.33 8.69 -32.64
CA GLN A 917 -73.00 7.31 -33.03
C GLN A 917 -72.53 6.35 -31.92
N MET A 918 -72.72 6.68 -30.63
CA MET A 918 -72.39 5.75 -29.55
C MET A 918 -73.43 4.62 -29.41
N THR A 919 -72.96 3.37 -29.40
CA THR A 919 -73.77 2.18 -29.05
C THR A 919 -74.15 2.18 -27.56
N TYR A 920 -75.17 1.40 -27.17
CA TYR A 920 -75.61 1.27 -25.77
C TYR A 920 -74.46 0.94 -24.80
N GLU A 921 -73.58 0.02 -25.19
CA GLU A 921 -72.40 -0.39 -24.42
C GLU A 921 -71.35 0.74 -24.34
N GLN A 922 -71.17 1.52 -25.40
CA GLN A 922 -70.29 2.68 -25.41
C GLN A 922 -70.83 3.83 -24.54
N GLN A 923 -72.15 4.01 -24.48
CA GLN A 923 -72.79 4.99 -23.60
C GLN A 923 -72.64 4.58 -22.12
N GLU A 924 -72.85 3.30 -21.80
CA GLU A 924 -72.59 2.77 -20.46
C GLU A 924 -71.13 2.98 -20.07
N GLN A 925 -70.20 2.60 -20.94
CA GLN A 925 -68.77 2.76 -20.69
C GLN A 925 -68.39 4.24 -20.55
N ALA A 926 -69.00 5.16 -21.32
CA ALA A 926 -68.74 6.60 -21.19
C ALA A 926 -69.20 7.17 -19.82
N ILE A 927 -70.32 6.69 -19.28
CA ILE A 927 -70.76 7.05 -17.92
C ILE A 927 -69.81 6.46 -16.88
N LEU A 928 -69.46 5.18 -17.00
CA LEU A 928 -68.51 4.53 -16.10
C LEU A 928 -67.12 5.19 -16.13
N ASP A 929 -66.65 5.60 -17.30
CA ASP A 929 -65.38 6.30 -17.49
C ASP A 929 -65.42 7.71 -16.89
N HIS A 930 -66.51 8.44 -17.09
CA HIS A 930 -66.72 9.74 -16.44
C HIS A 930 -66.73 9.58 -14.92
N GLN A 931 -67.41 8.54 -14.42
CA GLN A 931 -67.49 8.28 -13.00
C GLN A 931 -66.15 7.84 -12.40
N GLY A 932 -65.42 7.01 -13.15
CA GLY A 932 -64.07 6.59 -12.80
C GLY A 932 -63.14 7.79 -12.66
N LYS A 933 -63.22 8.74 -13.61
CA LYS A 933 -62.40 9.96 -13.62
C LYS A 933 -62.80 10.97 -12.55
N ASN A 934 -64.09 11.15 -12.27
CA ASN A 934 -64.57 12.32 -11.51
C ASN A 934 -65.23 12.00 -10.16
N CYS A 935 -65.54 10.73 -9.87
CA CYS A 935 -66.29 10.32 -8.67
C CYS A 935 -65.46 9.58 -7.62
N GLY A 936 -64.14 9.52 -7.79
CA GLY A 936 -63.25 8.88 -6.82
C GLY A 936 -63.14 7.36 -6.97
N ALA A 937 -63.14 6.83 -8.20
CA ALA A 937 -62.44 5.57 -8.45
C ALA A 937 -60.94 5.90 -8.62
N ILE A 938 -60.06 5.11 -8.01
CA ILE A 938 -58.63 5.18 -8.37
C ILE A 938 -58.53 4.45 -9.69
N VAL A 939 -58.62 5.17 -10.80
CA VAL A 939 -58.15 4.64 -12.07
C VAL A 939 -56.66 4.88 -12.07
N THR A 940 -55.85 3.82 -12.11
CA THR A 940 -54.46 3.92 -12.56
C THR A 940 -54.54 3.95 -14.07
N PRO A 941 -54.47 5.11 -14.74
CA PRO A 941 -54.55 5.13 -16.19
C PRO A 941 -53.40 4.30 -16.74
N GLY A 942 -53.74 3.32 -17.58
CA GLY A 942 -52.74 2.48 -18.23
C GLY A 942 -51.72 3.36 -18.94
N CYS A 943 -50.44 3.03 -18.80
CA CYS A 943 -49.39 3.77 -19.49
C CYS A 943 -49.63 3.73 -21.00
N THR A 944 -49.31 4.83 -21.68
CA THR A 944 -49.67 5.01 -23.10
C THR A 944 -48.45 5.16 -24.02
N SER A 945 -47.31 5.60 -23.48
CA SER A 945 -46.11 5.86 -24.27
C SER A 945 -45.42 4.55 -24.64
N MET A 946 -45.06 4.38 -25.91
CA MET A 946 -44.18 3.28 -26.38
C MET A 946 -42.82 3.81 -26.87
N ALA A 947 -42.59 5.12 -26.73
CA ALA A 947 -41.38 5.78 -27.19
C ALA A 947 -41.17 7.08 -26.42
N VAL A 948 -39.92 7.36 -26.06
CA VAL A 948 -39.57 8.64 -25.43
C VAL A 948 -38.29 9.20 -26.04
N SER A 949 -38.24 10.53 -26.12
CA SER A 949 -37.05 11.27 -26.51
C SER A 949 -36.67 12.26 -25.43
N GLY A 950 -35.47 12.80 -25.46
CA GLY A 950 -35.10 13.79 -24.45
C GLY A 950 -33.66 14.23 -24.55
N LYS A 951 -33.24 15.07 -23.60
CA LYS A 951 -31.87 15.56 -23.49
C LYS A 951 -31.29 15.27 -22.10
N VAL A 952 -30.04 14.83 -22.08
CA VAL A 952 -29.29 14.54 -20.85
C VAL A 952 -28.25 15.63 -20.60
N ARG A 953 -28.23 16.16 -19.37
CA ARG A 953 -27.31 17.21 -18.92
C ARG A 953 -26.69 16.84 -17.57
N ASN A 954 -25.60 17.50 -17.19
CA ASN A 954 -25.10 17.47 -15.81
C ASN A 954 -25.77 18.55 -14.95
N VAL A 955 -25.49 18.53 -13.65
CA VAL A 955 -25.96 19.53 -12.67
C VAL A 955 -25.55 20.98 -12.99
N ALA A 956 -24.49 21.19 -13.75
CA ALA A 956 -24.06 22.52 -14.21
C ALA A 956 -24.76 22.98 -15.50
N GLY A 957 -25.67 22.16 -16.04
CA GLY A 957 -26.43 22.42 -17.26
C GLY A 957 -25.70 22.04 -18.56
N ALA A 958 -24.49 21.49 -18.48
CA ALA A 958 -23.71 21.05 -19.63
C ALA A 958 -24.29 19.76 -20.23
N GLU A 959 -24.34 19.70 -21.56
CA GLU A 959 -24.90 18.55 -22.30
C GLU A 959 -23.96 17.35 -22.23
N LEU A 960 -24.50 16.16 -21.95
CA LEU A 960 -23.71 14.94 -21.79
C LEU A 960 -23.89 14.02 -23.01
N SER A 961 -22.83 13.89 -23.80
CA SER A 961 -22.77 12.96 -24.94
C SER A 961 -22.32 11.56 -24.52
N LYS A 962 -22.74 10.52 -25.25
CA LYS A 962 -22.39 9.10 -25.02
C LYS A 962 -22.88 8.51 -23.68
N VAL A 963 -23.89 9.11 -23.07
CA VAL A 963 -24.60 8.50 -21.93
C VAL A 963 -25.33 7.27 -22.46
N LYS A 964 -25.14 6.12 -21.82
CA LYS A 964 -25.85 4.89 -22.15
C LYS A 964 -27.24 4.92 -21.52
N VAL A 965 -28.27 4.68 -22.33
CA VAL A 965 -29.68 4.66 -21.89
C VAL A 965 -30.28 3.30 -22.20
N THR A 966 -30.73 2.56 -21.19
CA THR A 966 -31.21 1.16 -21.34
C THR A 966 -32.59 1.01 -20.72
N VAL A 967 -33.48 0.22 -21.32
CA VAL A 967 -34.74 -0.18 -20.66
C VAL A 967 -34.44 -1.32 -19.67
N ILE A 968 -34.74 -1.12 -18.39
CA ILE A 968 -34.46 -2.10 -17.32
C ILE A 968 -35.18 -3.42 -17.62
N GLY A 969 -34.47 -4.54 -17.50
CA GLY A 969 -35.01 -5.88 -17.77
C GLY A 969 -35.12 -6.24 -19.25
N SER A 970 -34.54 -5.46 -20.16
CA SER A 970 -34.50 -5.74 -21.60
C SER A 970 -33.13 -5.45 -22.22
N ASP A 971 -32.93 -5.90 -23.46
CA ASP A 971 -31.73 -5.62 -24.26
C ASP A 971 -31.82 -4.30 -25.06
N ILE A 972 -32.88 -3.49 -24.84
CA ILE A 972 -33.10 -2.24 -25.58
C ILE A 972 -32.17 -1.15 -25.02
N VAL A 973 -31.28 -0.63 -25.87
CA VAL A 973 -30.28 0.39 -25.51
C VAL A 973 -30.17 1.49 -26.58
N THR A 974 -29.90 2.72 -26.15
CA THR A 974 -29.53 3.86 -27.00
C THR A 974 -28.42 4.67 -26.32
N PHE A 975 -27.87 5.66 -27.03
CA PHE A 975 -26.85 6.56 -26.47
C PHE A 975 -27.18 8.02 -26.80
N THR A 976 -26.75 8.94 -25.94
CA THR A 976 -26.90 10.37 -26.24
C THR A 976 -25.96 10.85 -27.34
N ASP A 977 -26.46 11.71 -28.23
CA ASP A 977 -25.69 12.35 -29.29
C ASP A 977 -24.72 13.43 -28.77
N GLY A 978 -24.00 14.11 -29.68
CA GLY A 978 -23.05 15.19 -29.35
C GLY A 978 -23.68 16.43 -28.70
N SER A 979 -25.01 16.57 -28.72
CA SER A 979 -25.77 17.64 -28.05
C SER A 979 -26.60 17.10 -26.87
N GLY A 980 -26.30 15.87 -26.42
CA GLY A 980 -26.94 15.21 -25.31
C GLY A 980 -28.35 14.67 -25.58
N ASN A 981 -28.84 14.65 -26.83
CA ASN A 981 -30.18 14.14 -27.13
C ASN A 981 -30.20 12.61 -27.22
N TYR A 982 -31.30 11.99 -26.81
CA TYR A 982 -31.56 10.57 -26.98
C TYR A 982 -33.00 10.31 -27.46
N GLY A 983 -33.22 9.14 -28.04
CA GLY A 983 -34.54 8.61 -28.35
C GLY A 983 -34.53 7.09 -28.23
N ILE A 984 -35.56 6.53 -27.57
CA ILE A 984 -35.68 5.09 -27.32
C ILE A 984 -37.15 4.65 -27.47
N GLN A 985 -37.35 3.50 -28.12
CA GLN A 985 -38.66 2.87 -28.32
C GLN A 985 -38.70 1.52 -27.60
N PHE A 986 -39.86 1.13 -27.09
CA PHE A 986 -40.05 -0.09 -26.31
C PHE A 986 -41.40 -0.75 -26.58
N GLN A 987 -41.51 -2.05 -26.28
CA GLN A 987 -42.59 -2.92 -26.78
C GLN A 987 -43.91 -2.82 -25.99
N SER A 988 -43.84 -2.42 -24.72
CA SER A 988 -45.02 -2.21 -23.88
C SER A 988 -44.86 -0.92 -23.08
N PRO A 989 -45.94 -0.17 -22.85
CA PRO A 989 -45.88 1.08 -22.10
C PRO A 989 -45.58 0.85 -20.61
N GLY A 990 -45.07 1.87 -19.90
CA GLY A 990 -44.74 1.77 -18.47
C GLY A 990 -43.32 1.28 -18.17
N GLN A 991 -42.34 1.64 -19.00
CA GLN A 991 -40.95 1.19 -18.87
C GLN A 991 -40.11 2.09 -17.96
N THR A 992 -39.08 1.53 -17.33
CA THR A 992 -38.05 2.30 -16.61
C THR A 992 -36.76 2.33 -17.42
N LEU A 993 -36.21 3.53 -17.60
CA LEU A 993 -34.95 3.76 -18.30
C LEU A 993 -33.80 3.96 -17.31
N LEU A 994 -32.69 3.27 -17.52
CA LEU A 994 -31.44 3.41 -16.78
C LEU A 994 -30.43 4.21 -17.60
N PHE A 995 -29.96 5.33 -17.04
CA PHE A 995 -28.92 6.19 -17.61
C PHE A 995 -27.59 5.95 -16.89
N GLN A 996 -26.55 5.63 -17.66
CA GLN A 996 -25.22 5.29 -17.14
C GLN A 996 -24.14 6.10 -17.87
N PHE A 997 -23.21 6.69 -17.12
CA PHE A 997 -22.09 7.45 -17.66
C PHE A 997 -20.92 7.49 -16.67
N ASP A 998 -19.69 7.26 -17.15
CA ASP A 998 -18.52 7.16 -16.28
C ASP A 998 -18.27 8.44 -15.48
N GLY A 999 -18.05 8.29 -14.16
CA GLY A 999 -17.91 9.42 -13.23
C GLY A 999 -19.23 10.08 -12.85
N PHE A 1000 -20.38 9.48 -13.19
CA PHE A 1000 -21.72 9.93 -12.80
C PHE A 1000 -22.50 8.80 -12.12
N GLU A 1001 -23.42 9.18 -11.24
CA GLU A 1001 -24.36 8.27 -10.60
C GLU A 1001 -25.38 7.77 -11.64
N ASN A 1002 -25.73 6.48 -11.55
CA ASN A 1002 -26.79 5.91 -12.35
C ASN A 1002 -28.12 6.62 -12.04
N GLN A 1003 -28.93 6.89 -13.06
CA GLN A 1003 -30.26 7.49 -12.90
C GLN A 1003 -31.31 6.55 -13.49
N GLU A 1004 -32.34 6.20 -12.70
CA GLU A 1004 -33.49 5.42 -13.16
C GLU A 1004 -34.67 6.36 -13.40
N VAL A 1005 -35.25 6.37 -14.61
CA VAL A 1005 -36.36 7.27 -14.98
C VAL A 1005 -37.55 6.44 -15.45
N GLU A 1006 -38.66 6.53 -14.73
CA GLU A 1006 -39.92 5.87 -15.09
C GLU A 1006 -40.62 6.62 -16.24
N ILE A 1007 -41.09 5.87 -17.25
CA ILE A 1007 -41.78 6.40 -18.43
C ILE A 1007 -43.16 5.75 -18.54
N CYS A 1008 -44.22 6.55 -18.38
CA CYS A 1008 -45.60 6.07 -18.51
C CYS A 1008 -46.33 6.68 -19.71
N SER A 1009 -46.62 7.98 -19.70
CA SER A 1009 -47.33 8.67 -20.80
C SER A 1009 -46.49 9.78 -21.45
N GLN A 1010 -45.23 9.93 -21.02
CA GLN A 1010 -44.33 10.98 -21.52
C GLN A 1010 -43.84 10.69 -22.94
N ALA A 1011 -43.88 11.71 -23.81
CA ALA A 1011 -43.22 11.71 -25.12
C ALA A 1011 -41.79 12.31 -25.06
N VAL A 1012 -41.55 13.18 -24.06
CA VAL A 1012 -40.25 13.80 -23.80
C VAL A 1012 -39.87 13.63 -22.34
N ALA A 1013 -38.67 13.13 -22.06
CA ALA A 1013 -38.09 13.01 -20.72
C ALA A 1013 -36.66 13.57 -20.71
N ASN A 1014 -36.47 14.76 -20.13
CA ASN A 1014 -35.13 15.31 -19.94
C ASN A 1014 -34.54 14.80 -18.63
N VAL A 1015 -33.24 14.50 -18.61
CA VAL A 1015 -32.57 13.89 -17.46
C VAL A 1015 -31.35 14.70 -17.05
N THR A 1016 -31.19 14.91 -15.75
CA THR A 1016 -29.99 15.53 -15.18
C THR A 1016 -29.16 14.49 -14.42
N MET A 1017 -27.95 14.20 -14.90
CA MET A 1017 -27.01 13.29 -14.22
C MET A 1017 -26.17 14.03 -13.19
N VAL A 1018 -25.87 13.33 -12.09
CA VAL A 1018 -25.09 13.84 -10.96
C VAL A 1018 -23.71 13.18 -10.96
N PRO A 1019 -22.60 13.93 -10.80
CA PRO A 1019 -21.26 13.33 -10.68
C PRO A 1019 -21.19 12.34 -9.51
N SER A 1020 -20.60 11.17 -9.73
CA SER A 1020 -20.37 10.18 -8.68
C SER A 1020 -19.14 10.54 -7.85
N VAL A 1021 -19.17 10.19 -6.57
CA VAL A 1021 -18.03 10.32 -5.64
C VAL A 1021 -17.10 9.11 -5.72
N GLN A 1022 -17.58 7.98 -6.26
CA GLN A 1022 -16.78 6.78 -6.42
C GLN A 1022 -16.16 6.71 -7.83
N PRO A 1023 -14.87 6.35 -7.96
CA PRO A 1023 -14.30 6.01 -9.25
C PRO A 1023 -15.05 4.79 -9.83
N ALA A 1024 -15.31 4.79 -11.13
CA ALA A 1024 -15.99 3.69 -11.80
C ALA A 1024 -15.21 2.38 -11.58
N LYS A 1025 -15.88 1.32 -11.11
CA LYS A 1025 -15.27 -0.01 -10.93
C LYS A 1025 -14.84 -0.54 -12.30
N GLU A 1026 -13.54 -0.72 -12.51
CA GLU A 1026 -13.00 -1.11 -13.82
C GLU A 1026 -13.33 -2.57 -14.16
N CYS A 1027 -13.99 -2.80 -15.30
CA CYS A 1027 -14.24 -4.10 -15.94
C CYS A 1027 -13.10 -5.12 -15.86
N TYR A 1028 -11.95 -4.71 -16.38
CA TYR A 1028 -10.65 -5.36 -16.32
C TYR A 1028 -9.66 -4.24 -16.01
N SER A 1029 -8.69 -4.51 -15.16
CA SER A 1029 -7.60 -3.60 -14.81
C SER A 1029 -6.26 -4.20 -15.24
N ILE A 1030 -5.19 -3.41 -15.15
CA ILE A 1030 -3.83 -3.93 -15.35
C ILE A 1030 -3.56 -5.07 -14.36
N ASN A 1031 -4.03 -4.96 -13.12
CA ASN A 1031 -3.87 -5.99 -12.09
C ASN A 1031 -4.61 -7.28 -12.42
N ILE A 1032 -5.86 -7.20 -12.90
CA ILE A 1032 -6.64 -8.37 -13.32
C ILE A 1032 -5.96 -9.09 -14.48
N ILE A 1033 -5.57 -8.36 -15.54
CA ILE A 1033 -4.92 -8.96 -16.71
C ILE A 1033 -3.53 -9.51 -16.33
N SER A 1034 -2.80 -8.85 -15.44
CA SER A 1034 -1.49 -9.31 -14.97
C SER A 1034 -1.55 -10.59 -14.13
N SER A 1035 -2.72 -10.93 -13.56
CA SER A 1035 -2.94 -12.20 -12.85
C SER A 1035 -3.10 -13.39 -13.80
N TRP A 1036 -3.39 -13.13 -15.08
CA TRP A 1036 -3.52 -14.17 -16.08
C TRP A 1036 -2.14 -14.72 -16.49
N ARG A 1037 -2.11 -15.96 -16.98
CA ARG A 1037 -0.87 -16.55 -17.49
C ARG A 1037 -0.33 -15.74 -18.68
N GLU A 1038 0.98 -15.46 -18.71
CA GLU A 1038 1.60 -14.65 -19.78
C GLU A 1038 1.39 -15.23 -21.19
N ASP A 1039 1.45 -16.56 -21.32
CA ASP A 1039 1.19 -17.25 -22.58
C ASP A 1039 -0.25 -17.01 -23.07
N PHE A 1040 -1.21 -16.99 -22.14
CA PHE A 1040 -2.60 -16.65 -22.43
C PHE A 1040 -2.76 -15.17 -22.81
N ILE A 1041 -2.17 -14.23 -22.07
CA ILE A 1041 -2.19 -12.78 -22.40
C ILE A 1041 -1.70 -12.56 -23.84
N ARG A 1042 -0.56 -13.16 -24.19
CA ARG A 1042 0.03 -13.05 -25.53
C ARG A 1042 -0.80 -13.75 -26.59
N ALA A 1043 -1.41 -14.89 -26.27
CA ALA A 1043 -2.31 -15.61 -27.16
C ALA A 1043 -3.57 -14.78 -27.48
N VAL A 1044 -4.20 -14.17 -26.47
CA VAL A 1044 -5.36 -13.28 -26.65
C VAL A 1044 -4.96 -12.03 -27.44
N ALA A 1045 -3.82 -11.40 -27.12
CA ALA A 1045 -3.33 -10.25 -27.88
C ALA A 1045 -3.07 -10.59 -29.36
N LYS A 1046 -2.60 -11.82 -29.64
CA LYS A 1046 -2.41 -12.33 -31.00
C LYS A 1046 -3.73 -12.65 -31.70
N ASP A 1047 -4.67 -13.31 -31.02
CA ASP A 1047 -6.01 -13.62 -31.54
C ASP A 1047 -6.77 -12.33 -31.90
N ARG A 1048 -6.61 -11.28 -31.08
CA ARG A 1048 -7.14 -9.93 -31.30
C ARG A 1048 -6.34 -9.07 -32.27
N LYS A 1049 -5.24 -9.58 -32.84
CA LYS A 1049 -4.38 -8.88 -33.81
C LYS A 1049 -3.84 -7.52 -33.33
N LEU A 1050 -3.51 -7.41 -32.05
CA LEU A 1050 -2.96 -6.18 -31.47
C LEU A 1050 -1.54 -5.89 -31.99
N ALA A 1051 -1.11 -4.63 -31.94
CA ALA A 1051 0.23 -4.25 -32.38
C ALA A 1051 1.30 -4.82 -31.41
N LYS A 1052 2.34 -5.46 -31.96
CA LYS A 1052 3.47 -6.07 -31.20
C LYS A 1052 3.04 -7.03 -30.07
N PRO A 1053 2.30 -8.12 -30.34
CA PRO A 1053 1.88 -9.09 -29.31
C PRO A 1053 3.07 -9.85 -28.68
N SER A 1054 4.23 -9.80 -29.34
CA SER A 1054 5.53 -10.32 -28.85
C SER A 1054 6.42 -9.23 -28.22
N GLY A 1055 5.89 -8.03 -27.99
CA GLY A 1055 6.60 -6.91 -27.35
C GLY A 1055 6.75 -7.07 -25.84
N ASN A 1056 7.18 -5.99 -25.16
CA ASN A 1056 7.34 -5.97 -23.70
C ASN A 1056 5.99 -6.25 -23.02
N LEU A 1057 5.95 -7.11 -21.99
CA LEU A 1057 4.71 -7.59 -21.39
C LEU A 1057 3.79 -6.46 -20.89
N PRO A 1058 4.27 -5.40 -20.21
CA PRO A 1058 3.42 -4.26 -19.83
C PRO A 1058 2.84 -3.49 -21.04
N GLU A 1059 3.55 -3.40 -22.17
CA GLU A 1059 3.04 -2.79 -23.42
C GLU A 1059 1.92 -3.66 -24.01
N VAL A 1060 2.10 -4.99 -23.97
CA VAL A 1060 1.07 -5.97 -24.41
C VAL A 1060 -0.14 -5.97 -23.47
N ILE A 1061 0.05 -5.88 -22.16
CA ILE A 1061 -1.03 -5.79 -21.17
C ILE A 1061 -1.81 -4.48 -21.35
N THR A 1062 -1.10 -3.36 -21.54
CA THR A 1062 -1.75 -2.04 -21.74
C THR A 1062 -2.58 -2.04 -23.03
N THR A 1063 -2.02 -2.53 -24.14
CA THR A 1063 -2.75 -2.61 -25.42
C THR A 1063 -3.88 -3.63 -25.39
N LEU A 1064 -3.72 -4.75 -24.67
CA LEU A 1064 -4.79 -5.72 -24.45
C LEU A 1064 -5.90 -5.15 -23.57
N LEU A 1065 -5.57 -4.38 -22.54
CA LEU A 1065 -6.52 -3.68 -21.69
C LEU A 1065 -7.34 -2.67 -22.50
N GLU A 1066 -6.68 -1.84 -23.32
CA GLU A 1066 -7.35 -0.91 -24.25
C GLU A 1066 -8.28 -1.66 -25.22
N SER A 1067 -7.85 -2.82 -25.72
CA SER A 1067 -8.68 -3.68 -26.55
C SER A 1067 -9.90 -4.24 -25.82
N LEU A 1068 -9.74 -4.76 -24.60
CA LEU A 1068 -10.85 -5.28 -23.80
C LEU A 1068 -11.83 -4.17 -23.42
N ARG A 1069 -11.33 -2.97 -23.08
CA ARG A 1069 -12.18 -1.80 -22.81
C ARG A 1069 -13.00 -1.39 -24.03
N SER A 1070 -12.35 -1.28 -25.20
CA SER A 1070 -13.03 -0.91 -26.44
C SER A 1070 -14.06 -1.94 -26.94
N THR A 1071 -13.96 -3.20 -26.50
CA THR A 1071 -14.86 -4.29 -26.92
C THR A 1071 -15.85 -4.72 -25.84
N ALA A 1072 -15.88 -4.04 -24.69
CA ALA A 1072 -16.65 -4.44 -23.51
C ALA A 1072 -16.35 -5.91 -23.07
N GLY A 1073 -15.06 -6.25 -23.07
CA GLY A 1073 -14.49 -7.54 -22.64
C GLY A 1073 -14.33 -8.58 -23.76
N PHE A 1074 -14.29 -9.87 -23.42
CA PHE A 1074 -14.26 -10.97 -24.39
C PHE A 1074 -15.58 -11.05 -25.16
N THR A 1075 -15.57 -11.46 -26.43
CA THR A 1075 -16.78 -11.73 -27.21
C THR A 1075 -17.28 -13.17 -26.99
N SER A 1076 -18.54 -13.42 -27.33
CA SER A 1076 -19.14 -14.76 -27.27
C SER A 1076 -18.38 -15.78 -28.12
N THR A 1077 -17.86 -15.33 -29.28
CA THR A 1077 -17.01 -16.12 -30.17
C THR A 1077 -15.64 -16.39 -29.53
N GLU A 1078 -15.03 -15.41 -28.87
CA GLU A 1078 -13.77 -15.66 -28.16
C GLU A 1078 -13.93 -16.69 -27.05
N LEU A 1079 -15.00 -16.55 -26.24
CA LEU A 1079 -15.28 -17.47 -25.15
C LEU A 1079 -15.62 -18.89 -25.62
N ARG A 1080 -16.12 -19.08 -26.86
CA ARG A 1080 -16.59 -20.40 -27.31
C ARG A 1080 -15.72 -21.03 -28.39
N GLU A 1081 -14.93 -20.25 -29.12
CA GLU A 1081 -14.25 -20.71 -30.34
C GLU A 1081 -12.75 -20.45 -30.37
N THR A 1082 -12.22 -19.46 -29.63
CA THR A 1082 -10.78 -19.13 -29.64
C THR A 1082 -10.01 -19.77 -28.48
N THR A 1083 -8.81 -19.28 -28.18
CA THR A 1083 -7.99 -19.74 -27.06
C THR A 1083 -8.67 -19.56 -25.71
N VAL A 1084 -9.63 -18.63 -25.58
CA VAL A 1084 -10.39 -18.37 -24.34
C VAL A 1084 -11.42 -19.47 -24.02
N LYS A 1085 -11.72 -20.39 -24.94
CA LYS A 1085 -12.68 -21.49 -24.69
C LYS A 1085 -12.22 -22.54 -23.68
N ASN A 1086 -10.94 -22.55 -23.33
CA ASN A 1086 -10.39 -23.52 -22.40
C ASN A 1086 -10.99 -23.28 -21.00
N VAL A 1087 -11.56 -24.32 -20.40
CA VAL A 1087 -12.25 -24.26 -19.10
C VAL A 1087 -11.36 -23.71 -17.99
N ASP A 1088 -10.08 -24.08 -17.94
CA ASP A 1088 -9.15 -23.59 -16.92
C ASP A 1088 -8.83 -22.10 -17.11
N LEU A 1089 -8.81 -21.63 -18.37
CA LEU A 1089 -8.64 -20.22 -18.68
C LEU A 1089 -9.88 -19.40 -18.31
N GLN A 1090 -11.08 -19.92 -18.56
CA GLN A 1090 -12.34 -19.26 -18.16
C GLN A 1090 -12.50 -19.21 -16.65
N LYS A 1091 -12.15 -20.31 -15.97
CA LYS A 1091 -12.11 -20.36 -14.50
C LYS A 1091 -11.17 -19.28 -13.94
N MET A 1092 -9.95 -19.18 -14.48
CA MET A 1092 -9.00 -18.14 -14.07
C MET A 1092 -9.52 -16.73 -14.34
N ILE A 1093 -10.21 -16.49 -15.47
CA ILE A 1093 -10.84 -15.19 -15.74
C ILE A 1093 -11.88 -14.88 -14.65
N LEU A 1094 -12.77 -15.80 -14.32
CA LEU A 1094 -13.80 -15.63 -13.28
C LEU A 1094 -13.19 -15.39 -11.89
N GLU A 1095 -12.20 -16.18 -11.50
CA GLU A 1095 -11.50 -16.03 -10.23
C GLU A 1095 -10.72 -14.70 -10.17
N SER A 1096 -10.11 -14.27 -11.28
CA SER A 1096 -9.38 -12.99 -11.37
C SER A 1096 -10.26 -11.76 -11.21
N VAL A 1097 -11.58 -11.90 -11.41
CA VAL A 1097 -12.58 -10.84 -11.20
C VAL A 1097 -13.39 -11.06 -9.92
N GLY A 1098 -12.98 -11.99 -9.05
CA GLY A 1098 -13.57 -12.22 -7.74
C GLY A 1098 -14.84 -13.07 -7.73
N ILE A 1099 -15.14 -13.83 -8.80
CA ILE A 1099 -16.30 -14.72 -8.85
C ILE A 1099 -15.94 -16.10 -8.29
N ASN A 1100 -16.68 -16.53 -7.27
CA ASN A 1100 -16.56 -17.87 -6.72
C ASN A 1100 -17.18 -18.91 -7.66
N VAL A 1101 -16.34 -19.76 -8.25
CA VAL A 1101 -16.74 -20.80 -9.21
C VAL A 1101 -17.29 -22.08 -8.55
N GLY A 1102 -17.28 -22.18 -7.22
CA GLY A 1102 -17.73 -23.38 -6.49
C GLY A 1102 -19.20 -23.75 -6.70
N GLY A 1103 -20.04 -22.80 -7.13
CA GLY A 1103 -21.45 -23.02 -7.48
C GLY A 1103 -21.73 -23.14 -8.99
N LEU A 1104 -20.71 -23.10 -9.84
CA LEU A 1104 -20.84 -23.09 -11.30
C LEU A 1104 -20.26 -24.36 -11.92
N THR A 1105 -20.94 -24.93 -12.91
CA THR A 1105 -20.41 -26.02 -13.74
C THR A 1105 -19.51 -25.47 -14.86
N PRO A 1106 -18.55 -26.25 -15.39
CA PRO A 1106 -17.68 -25.82 -16.49
C PRO A 1106 -18.41 -25.25 -17.72
N GLU A 1107 -19.60 -25.78 -18.03
CA GLU A 1107 -20.44 -25.33 -19.14
C GLU A 1107 -21.05 -23.93 -18.92
N GLN A 1108 -21.11 -23.48 -17.66
CA GLN A 1108 -21.66 -22.18 -17.27
C GLN A 1108 -20.59 -21.07 -17.22
N PHE A 1109 -19.30 -21.39 -17.28
CA PHE A 1109 -18.23 -20.38 -17.11
C PHE A 1109 -18.26 -19.30 -18.19
N ALA A 1110 -18.44 -19.67 -19.47
CA ALA A 1110 -18.56 -18.70 -20.55
C ALA A 1110 -19.73 -17.73 -20.31
N ASN A 1111 -20.90 -18.24 -19.89
CA ASN A 1111 -22.07 -17.41 -19.62
C ASN A 1111 -21.84 -16.51 -18.39
N ALA A 1112 -21.17 -17.01 -17.35
CA ALA A 1112 -20.83 -16.24 -16.16
C ALA A 1112 -19.83 -15.10 -16.47
N ILE A 1113 -18.86 -15.32 -17.37
CA ILE A 1113 -17.96 -14.27 -17.84
C ILE A 1113 -18.73 -13.23 -18.65
N GLU A 1114 -19.66 -13.65 -19.51
CA GLU A 1114 -20.53 -12.74 -20.26
C GLU A 1114 -21.41 -11.89 -19.35
N GLU A 1115 -21.96 -12.51 -18.30
CA GLU A 1115 -22.78 -11.83 -17.31
C GLU A 1115 -21.98 -10.82 -16.48
N TYR A 1116 -20.80 -11.21 -16.00
CA TYR A 1116 -19.87 -10.29 -15.35
C TYR A 1116 -19.54 -9.09 -16.23
N GLN A 1117 -19.19 -9.36 -17.50
CA GLN A 1117 -18.87 -8.30 -18.45
C GLN A 1117 -20.06 -7.40 -18.75
N ARG A 1118 -21.26 -7.97 -18.84
CA ARG A 1118 -22.50 -7.20 -19.03
C ARG A 1118 -22.73 -6.22 -17.88
N LEU A 1119 -22.41 -6.63 -16.66
CA LEU A 1119 -22.58 -5.83 -15.44
C LEU A 1119 -21.47 -4.78 -15.26
N ASN A 1120 -20.23 -5.06 -15.70
CA ASN A 1120 -19.05 -4.27 -15.33
C ASN A 1120 -18.27 -3.64 -16.50
N CYS A 1121 -18.53 -4.03 -17.76
CA CYS A 1121 -17.70 -3.66 -18.93
C CYS A 1121 -18.32 -2.71 -19.95
N GLY A 1122 -19.50 -2.15 -19.63
CA GLY A 1122 -20.28 -1.36 -20.59
C GLY A 1122 -21.04 -2.25 -21.57
N ALA A 1123 -21.92 -1.66 -22.38
CA ALA A 1123 -22.65 -2.42 -23.40
C ALA A 1123 -21.72 -2.80 -24.56
N ARG A 1124 -21.72 -4.08 -24.96
CA ARG A 1124 -21.15 -4.52 -26.23
C ARG A 1124 -21.90 -3.80 -27.36
N LEU A 1125 -21.17 -3.17 -28.28
CA LEU A 1125 -21.71 -2.66 -29.55
C LEU A 1125 -22.16 -3.87 -30.39
N ILE A 1126 -23.40 -4.30 -30.21
CA ILE A 1126 -24.05 -5.25 -31.12
C ILE A 1126 -24.53 -4.43 -32.31
N VAL A 1127 -23.69 -4.31 -33.34
CA VAL A 1127 -24.08 -3.66 -34.59
C VAL A 1127 -24.85 -4.67 -35.43
N GLY A 1128 -26.19 -4.58 -35.39
CA GLY A 1128 -27.10 -5.11 -36.41
C GLY A 1128 -27.29 -6.64 -36.48
N ARG A 1129 -28.42 -7.13 -35.98
CA ARG A 1129 -28.90 -8.49 -36.26
C ARG A 1129 -29.38 -8.57 -37.73
N VAL A 1130 -28.69 -9.34 -38.58
CA VAL A 1130 -29.22 -9.70 -39.90
C VAL A 1130 -30.00 -10.99 -39.75
N THR A 1131 -31.32 -10.87 -39.67
CA THR A 1131 -32.23 -12.00 -39.54
C THR A 1131 -32.55 -12.58 -40.93
N ALA A 1132 -32.70 -13.90 -41.04
CA ALA A 1132 -32.85 -14.59 -42.33
C ALA A 1132 -34.05 -14.09 -43.19
N ASP A 1133 -35.06 -13.49 -42.56
CA ASP A 1133 -36.27 -12.96 -43.21
C ASP A 1133 -35.98 -11.87 -44.24
N ILE A 1134 -34.92 -11.07 -44.05
CA ILE A 1134 -34.55 -9.98 -44.96
C ILE A 1134 -33.69 -10.42 -46.14
N LEU A 1135 -33.25 -11.68 -46.16
CA LEU A 1135 -32.46 -12.25 -47.25
C LEU A 1135 -33.38 -12.91 -48.28
N THR A 1136 -33.02 -12.79 -49.56
CA THR A 1136 -33.68 -13.56 -50.63
C THR A 1136 -33.25 -15.03 -50.58
N ALA A 1137 -34.07 -15.95 -51.11
CA ALA A 1137 -33.73 -17.38 -51.13
C ALA A 1137 -32.37 -17.65 -51.83
N ASP A 1138 -32.04 -16.89 -52.87
CA ASP A 1138 -30.75 -16.99 -53.57
C ASP A 1138 -29.58 -16.45 -52.73
N GLU A 1139 -29.77 -15.37 -51.96
CA GLU A 1139 -28.74 -14.85 -51.05
C GLU A 1139 -28.50 -15.82 -49.89
N ILE A 1140 -29.54 -16.45 -49.36
CA ILE A 1140 -29.42 -17.50 -48.35
C ILE A 1140 -28.60 -18.66 -48.90
N LYS A 1141 -28.92 -19.15 -50.11
CA LYS A 1141 -28.14 -20.21 -50.78
C LYS A 1141 -26.67 -19.84 -50.95
N VAL A 1142 -26.39 -18.63 -51.45
CA VAL A 1142 -25.02 -18.15 -51.66
C VAL A 1142 -24.25 -18.06 -50.35
N ILE A 1143 -24.89 -17.64 -49.26
CA ILE A 1143 -24.26 -17.59 -47.94
C ILE A 1143 -24.03 -19.00 -47.39
N LEU A 1144 -25.01 -19.90 -47.49
CA LEU A 1144 -24.87 -21.30 -47.08
C LEU A 1144 -23.75 -22.00 -47.86
N ASP A 1145 -23.67 -21.80 -49.17
CA ASP A 1145 -22.61 -22.34 -50.04
C ASP A 1145 -21.23 -21.77 -49.68
N SER A 1146 -21.13 -20.46 -49.43
CA SER A 1146 -19.88 -19.81 -48.95
C SER A 1146 -19.40 -20.39 -47.62
N ASN A 1147 -20.33 -20.81 -46.77
CA ASN A 1147 -20.09 -21.41 -45.46
C ASN A 1147 -20.09 -22.95 -45.50
N ARG A 1148 -20.14 -23.56 -46.70
CA ARG A 1148 -20.13 -25.02 -46.93
C ARG A 1148 -21.25 -25.79 -46.22
N VAL A 1149 -22.40 -25.17 -46.02
CA VAL A 1149 -23.60 -25.77 -45.42
C VAL A 1149 -24.43 -26.43 -46.53
N SER A 1150 -24.68 -27.73 -46.41
CA SER A 1150 -25.47 -28.48 -47.40
C SER A 1150 -26.97 -28.26 -47.20
N TYR A 1151 -27.69 -28.01 -48.28
CA TYR A 1151 -29.16 -27.90 -48.30
C TYR A 1151 -29.74 -28.67 -49.50
N LEU A 1152 -31.04 -29.00 -49.46
CA LEU A 1152 -31.71 -29.67 -50.57
C LEU A 1152 -31.85 -28.72 -51.76
N ALA A 1153 -31.47 -29.15 -52.96
CA ALA A 1153 -31.53 -28.31 -54.16
C ALA A 1153 -32.95 -27.78 -54.48
N THR A 1154 -33.98 -28.49 -54.01
CA THR A 1154 -35.41 -28.15 -54.15
C THR A 1154 -36.00 -27.44 -52.94
N ALA A 1155 -35.21 -27.07 -51.92
CA ALA A 1155 -35.71 -26.40 -50.72
C ALA A 1155 -36.33 -25.04 -51.07
N ASP A 1156 -37.52 -24.78 -50.50
CA ASP A 1156 -38.17 -23.47 -50.57
C ASP A 1156 -37.55 -22.48 -49.57
N LYS A 1157 -37.99 -21.22 -49.60
CA LYS A 1157 -37.40 -20.15 -48.77
C LYS A 1157 -37.51 -20.47 -47.28
N THR A 1158 -38.63 -21.06 -46.84
CA THR A 1158 -38.88 -21.38 -45.42
C THR A 1158 -37.88 -22.41 -44.92
N VAL A 1159 -37.65 -23.49 -45.67
CA VAL A 1159 -36.66 -24.53 -45.32
C VAL A 1159 -35.24 -23.98 -45.36
N LEU A 1160 -34.94 -23.09 -46.32
CA LEU A 1160 -33.64 -22.42 -46.41
C LEU A 1160 -33.40 -21.47 -45.22
N GLU A 1161 -34.43 -20.74 -44.77
CA GLU A 1161 -34.37 -19.87 -43.59
C GLU A 1161 -34.16 -20.66 -42.30
N GLU A 1162 -34.83 -21.81 -42.13
CA GLU A 1162 -34.60 -22.72 -41.00
C GLU A 1162 -33.18 -23.30 -41.03
N THR A 1163 -32.71 -23.74 -42.19
CA THR A 1163 -31.34 -24.24 -42.38
C THR A 1163 -30.31 -23.16 -42.08
N TYR A 1164 -30.57 -21.93 -42.51
CA TYR A 1164 -29.75 -20.75 -42.23
C TYR A 1164 -29.70 -20.43 -40.74
N LYS A 1165 -30.85 -20.37 -40.05
CA LYS A 1165 -30.91 -20.11 -38.61
C LYS A 1165 -30.21 -21.19 -37.78
N ALA A 1166 -30.28 -22.45 -38.22
CA ALA A 1166 -29.62 -23.56 -37.55
C ALA A 1166 -28.09 -23.56 -37.74
N ALA A 1167 -27.61 -23.16 -38.93
CA ALA A 1167 -26.19 -23.19 -39.26
C ALA A 1167 -25.45 -21.87 -38.94
N ILE A 1168 -26.16 -20.75 -38.93
CA ILE A 1168 -25.64 -19.40 -38.70
C ILE A 1168 -26.60 -18.71 -37.74
N PRO A 1169 -26.40 -18.83 -36.41
CA PRO A 1169 -27.31 -18.25 -35.41
C PRO A 1169 -27.38 -16.71 -35.55
N ASP A 1170 -28.57 -16.14 -35.33
CA ASP A 1170 -28.94 -14.73 -35.60
C ASP A 1170 -28.05 -13.71 -34.85
N SER A 1171 -26.86 -13.47 -35.42
CA SER A 1171 -25.87 -12.41 -35.12
C SER A 1171 -24.53 -12.58 -35.89
N GLY A 1172 -24.38 -13.59 -36.77
CA GLY A 1172 -23.08 -13.97 -37.33
C GLY A 1172 -22.91 -13.82 -38.85
N LEU A 1173 -23.23 -12.68 -39.47
CA LEU A 1173 -22.72 -12.40 -40.83
C LEU A 1173 -21.34 -11.75 -40.76
N THR A 1174 -20.34 -12.39 -41.36
CA THR A 1174 -18.99 -11.81 -41.46
C THR A 1174 -18.95 -10.73 -42.56
N GLU A 1175 -17.92 -9.89 -42.56
CA GLU A 1175 -17.65 -8.96 -43.67
C GLU A 1175 -17.62 -9.69 -45.03
N LYS A 1176 -17.09 -10.91 -45.06
CA LYS A 1176 -17.08 -11.77 -46.25
C LYS A 1176 -18.51 -12.10 -46.70
N ASP A 1177 -19.40 -12.44 -45.78
CA ASP A 1177 -20.79 -12.77 -46.13
C ASP A 1177 -21.59 -11.54 -46.59
N LEU A 1178 -21.35 -10.37 -45.98
CA LEU A 1178 -21.96 -9.11 -46.41
C LEU A 1178 -21.53 -8.71 -47.83
N THR A 1179 -20.32 -9.08 -48.28
CA THR A 1179 -19.92 -8.85 -49.67
C THR A 1179 -20.69 -9.68 -50.69
N LEU A 1180 -21.35 -10.76 -50.27
CA LEU A 1180 -22.16 -11.63 -51.13
C LEU A 1180 -23.58 -11.08 -51.33
N LEU A 1181 -24.07 -10.24 -50.42
CA LEU A 1181 -25.42 -9.66 -50.48
C LEU A 1181 -25.55 -8.59 -51.56
N LYS A 1182 -26.76 -8.35 -52.09
CA LYS A 1182 -26.98 -7.24 -53.03
C LYS A 1182 -26.88 -5.89 -52.32
N LYS A 1183 -26.54 -4.83 -53.07
CA LYS A 1183 -26.46 -3.47 -52.53
C LYS A 1183 -27.79 -3.05 -51.87
N ASP A 1184 -28.90 -3.40 -52.51
CA ASP A 1184 -30.25 -3.09 -52.00
C ASP A 1184 -30.52 -3.80 -50.67
N THR A 1185 -30.11 -5.08 -50.53
CA THR A 1185 -30.21 -5.83 -49.28
C THR A 1185 -29.38 -5.19 -48.17
N LEU A 1186 -28.17 -4.71 -48.48
CA LEU A 1186 -27.34 -3.98 -47.52
C LEU A 1186 -27.97 -2.64 -47.10
N THR A 1187 -28.63 -1.93 -48.01
CA THR A 1187 -29.39 -0.72 -47.65
C THR A 1187 -30.61 -1.05 -46.81
N THR A 1188 -31.36 -2.13 -47.11
CA THR A 1188 -32.49 -2.57 -46.28
C THR A 1188 -32.05 -3.00 -44.88
N ILE A 1189 -30.88 -3.63 -44.75
CA ILE A 1189 -30.27 -3.94 -43.46
C ILE A 1189 -30.00 -2.65 -42.68
N LEU A 1190 -29.38 -1.64 -43.31
CA LEU A 1190 -29.11 -0.35 -42.68
C LEU A 1190 -30.39 0.42 -42.32
N GLU A 1191 -31.44 0.37 -43.15
CA GLU A 1191 -32.76 0.96 -42.88
C GLU A 1191 -33.43 0.29 -41.68
N LYS A 1192 -33.45 -1.05 -41.64
CA LYS A 1192 -34.04 -1.83 -40.53
C LYS A 1192 -33.26 -1.63 -39.23
N ASN A 1193 -31.94 -1.42 -39.33
CA ASN A 1193 -31.05 -1.12 -38.22
C ASN A 1193 -30.98 0.38 -37.88
N SER A 1194 -31.83 1.23 -38.49
CA SER A 1194 -31.87 2.69 -38.26
C SER A 1194 -30.51 3.40 -38.39
N THR A 1195 -29.61 2.88 -39.23
CA THR A 1195 -28.25 3.41 -39.44
C THR A 1195 -28.22 4.34 -40.64
N SER A 1196 -27.72 5.57 -40.49
CA SER A 1196 -27.74 6.57 -41.57
C SER A 1196 -26.82 6.21 -42.75
N PHE A 1197 -27.37 6.20 -43.97
CA PHE A 1197 -26.58 6.00 -45.19
C PHE A 1197 -27.06 6.89 -46.34
N ASN A 1198 -26.21 7.05 -47.36
CA ASN A 1198 -26.57 7.72 -48.61
C ASN A 1198 -26.81 6.65 -49.68
N ARG A 1199 -27.88 6.79 -50.48
CA ARG A 1199 -28.18 5.84 -51.57
C ARG A 1199 -27.04 5.73 -52.61
N ASN A 1200 -26.20 6.75 -52.71
CA ASN A 1200 -25.01 6.78 -53.56
C ASN A 1200 -23.77 6.12 -52.93
N ASP A 1201 -23.81 5.69 -51.66
CA ASP A 1201 -22.68 5.03 -51.00
C ASP A 1201 -22.28 3.76 -51.75
N THR A 1202 -20.97 3.49 -51.83
CA THR A 1202 -20.49 2.25 -52.47
C THR A 1202 -20.84 1.04 -51.61
N LYS A 1203 -20.92 -0.15 -52.21
CA LYS A 1203 -21.20 -1.40 -51.48
C LYS A 1203 -20.24 -1.59 -50.29
N LYS A 1204 -18.97 -1.22 -50.46
CA LYS A 1204 -17.96 -1.25 -49.40
C LYS A 1204 -18.30 -0.30 -48.25
N VAL A 1205 -18.68 0.94 -48.56
CA VAL A 1205 -19.09 1.93 -47.54
C VAL A 1205 -20.35 1.47 -46.78
N LEU A 1206 -21.29 0.83 -47.46
CA LEU A 1206 -22.48 0.25 -46.80
C LEU A 1206 -22.10 -0.91 -45.87
N ILE A 1207 -21.18 -1.78 -46.28
CA ILE A 1207 -20.67 -2.88 -45.45
C ILE A 1207 -19.89 -2.34 -44.25
N ASP A 1208 -19.02 -1.36 -44.44
CA ASP A 1208 -18.29 -0.70 -43.36
C ASP A 1208 -19.27 -0.09 -42.33
N LYS A 1209 -20.33 0.57 -42.80
CA LYS A 1209 -21.41 1.09 -41.93
C LYS A 1209 -22.17 -0.01 -41.18
N ILE A 1210 -22.47 -1.15 -41.82
CA ILE A 1210 -23.10 -2.31 -41.16
C ILE A 1210 -22.17 -2.92 -40.11
N LEU A 1211 -20.86 -2.87 -40.32
CA LEU A 1211 -19.85 -3.38 -39.39
C LEU A 1211 -19.40 -2.34 -38.35
N GLY A 1212 -19.95 -1.12 -38.40
CA GLY A 1212 -19.57 -0.02 -37.51
C GLY A 1212 -18.14 0.50 -37.71
N LYS A 1213 -17.56 0.38 -38.91
CA LYS A 1213 -16.21 0.84 -39.28
C LYS A 1213 -16.15 2.26 -39.85
#